data_AF-A0A4S3PQK0-F1
#
_entry.id   AF-A0A4S3PQK0-F1
#
_cell.length_a   1.000
_cell.length_b   1.000
_cell.length_c   1.000
_cell.angle_alpha   90.00
_cell.angle_beta   90.00
_cell.angle_gamma   90.00
#
_symmetry.space_group_name_H-M   'P 1'
#
loop_
_entity.id
_entity.type
_entity.pdbx_description
1 polymer ?
#
loop_
_entity_poly.entity_id
_entity_poly.type
_entity_poly.pdbx_seq_one_letter_code
_entity_poly.pdbx_strand_id
1 'polypeptide(L)'
;MGTKITTNENSLINYDSWNQVLCEHFFGKNNENNIVYLYVNENLVKRLGYKLGLNENQAMPSFCKSVRSYGRNEPDMVFDKAFIWGRKWYNQGQIGFPPFIGVLALTVLAATKMKGNRKIGIGAGNYYLRLRNLLELNGEGKPLYFEKTKTLWFYLTQWQKENKGRFGFTNVFRYGQAYIGYPMSQCLIKDADRQILYEFFYWAGLRPGLKVQANAIKEQLELFLSTKVNRLSRLFFNKNKGIQEGIIQALLFEYQNWNGTNNNVEPQGSLVEKHEKNKPKKYNLFLRIDEDKQSNFFNPKLKLGFFAIVDEDTVLEESIEKKELEGFMYNNNTFYKEVNSNQNHIIADKHSYSLFNSQLEFVFKGGNLFFFNRGTDIGINAWINRESVVKGKDHLVLFSSEVEKEIRSWVDLNGFLNKEISISNLSSFWKCLIIKIHEKEIIGSQFLENHFVFTQAQDKISLKDGLKVGNMEWLLDAPPQVSIVTSPKTTIYINDVPVFSLIDGEDTINFRNLHLIESKIYKIRFNDTEKTILLKNNHENLITFSDFKPKEYSDGNLKIAGTYIYDSLEDYPRPYKQRGYKAFLSTKDTNTTKVIPKFINAMPFNINRSYKDIGVTFSGNVTTVVRPIDLFFEYLTIRKEGNWESFLKGVKWCFGSQNIGLTSYKVRQKLSQLGFVEFIRDGDSNKYFWNVIPMSIAVMPSNDPLVYLTGGRTRESIDQLKNLTEGKIKLLQAIPLSQYEPLSIYLLGSTVESLKEFFNTLSINFNWGLDYFSYDLLRCLPTLNDYISNAREYPEPRGTNTYWVVKGWDLFSHSWIKDKDSPLKIYANSFGQYICLYKTSNNKTIKLERAIGKLYLAQQQRQRSLQYKNYELKVKQGYELPELYERVLTSCVGQCPIESNGYRVYRNVPHEVALSLAYKLGIEINYNK
;
A
#
# COMPACT_ATOMS: atom_id res chain seq x y z
N MET A 1 -21.84 56.86 11.21
CA MET A 1 -21.12 57.30 10.00
C MET A 1 -20.15 56.19 9.62
N GLY A 2 -20.40 55.55 8.49
CA GLY A 2 -19.61 54.41 8.03
C GLY A 2 -18.36 54.85 7.28
N THR A 3 -17.24 54.21 7.57
CA THR A 3 -16.08 54.17 6.69
C THR A 3 -16.10 52.82 5.97
N LYS A 4 -16.60 52.85 4.73
CA LYS A 4 -16.52 51.74 3.79
C LYS A 4 -15.05 51.36 3.60
N ILE A 5 -14.67 50.18 4.08
CA ILE A 5 -13.50 49.47 3.55
C ILE A 5 -13.93 48.95 2.18
N THR A 6 -13.62 49.70 1.14
CA THR A 6 -13.72 49.25 -0.25
C THR A 6 -12.75 48.08 -0.43
N THR A 7 -13.31 46.87 -0.55
CA THR A 7 -12.63 45.71 -1.14
C THR A 7 -12.21 46.08 -2.56
N ASN A 8 -10.91 46.31 -2.76
CA ASN A 8 -10.36 46.59 -4.08
C ASN A 8 -10.59 45.40 -5.02
N GLU A 9 -11.14 45.72 -6.19
CA GLU A 9 -11.33 44.84 -7.33
C GLU A 9 -9.97 44.37 -7.89
N ASN A 10 -9.92 43.08 -8.28
CA ASN A 10 -8.93 42.40 -9.13
C ASN A 10 -7.76 43.24 -9.69
N SER A 11 -6.60 43.26 -9.01
CA SER A 11 -5.34 43.55 -9.70
C SER A 11 -4.98 42.37 -10.60
N LEU A 12 -5.19 42.51 -11.91
CA LEU A 12 -4.81 41.50 -12.89
C LEU A 12 -3.27 41.39 -12.96
N ILE A 13 -2.70 40.31 -12.42
CA ILE A 13 -1.24 40.09 -12.48
C ILE A 13 -0.81 39.91 -13.94
N ASN A 14 0.11 40.76 -14.41
CA ASN A 14 0.58 40.79 -15.78
C ASN A 14 1.65 39.72 -16.07
N TYR A 15 2.00 39.56 -17.36
CA TYR A 15 2.99 38.57 -17.78
C TYR A 15 4.37 38.79 -17.16
N ASP A 16 4.83 40.04 -17.08
CA ASP A 16 6.18 40.35 -16.58
C ASP A 16 6.35 39.93 -15.12
N SER A 17 5.33 40.11 -14.28
CA SER A 17 5.33 39.67 -12.89
C SER A 17 5.45 38.14 -12.77
N TRP A 18 4.68 37.41 -13.59
CA TRP A 18 4.77 35.94 -13.64
C TRP A 18 6.12 35.46 -14.17
N ASN A 19 6.63 36.09 -15.23
CA ASN A 19 7.93 35.77 -15.82
C ASN A 19 9.06 36.03 -14.82
N GLN A 20 9.02 37.15 -14.09
CA GLN A 20 10.00 37.47 -13.06
C GLN A 20 10.01 36.44 -11.92
N VAL A 21 8.86 36.10 -11.34
CA VAL A 21 8.78 35.12 -10.24
C VAL A 21 9.23 33.72 -10.69
N LEU A 22 8.95 33.33 -11.94
CA LEU A 22 9.47 32.08 -12.51
C LEU A 22 10.99 32.14 -12.68
N CYS A 23 11.54 33.25 -13.20
CA CYS A 23 12.97 33.44 -13.34
C CYS A 23 13.70 33.43 -11.99
N GLU A 24 13.17 34.10 -10.98
CA GLU A 24 13.74 34.08 -9.63
C GLU A 24 13.69 32.68 -9.00
N HIS A 25 12.65 31.91 -9.29
CA HIS A 25 12.53 30.54 -8.79
C HIS A 25 13.55 29.58 -9.44
N PHE A 26 13.67 29.61 -10.76
CA PHE A 26 14.50 28.67 -11.50
C PHE A 26 15.95 29.12 -11.66
N PHE A 27 16.18 30.44 -11.75
CA PHE A 27 17.47 31.04 -12.06
C PHE A 27 17.90 32.04 -10.97
N GLY A 28 17.37 31.93 -9.76
CA GLY A 28 17.85 32.66 -8.60
C GLY A 28 19.16 32.10 -8.04
N LYS A 29 19.75 32.83 -7.08
CA LYS A 29 21.05 32.51 -6.45
C LYS A 29 21.13 31.08 -5.87
N ASN A 30 20.01 30.52 -5.42
CA ASN A 30 19.96 29.17 -4.84
C ASN A 30 20.28 28.05 -5.84
N ASN A 31 20.25 28.33 -7.15
CA ASN A 31 20.51 27.36 -8.20
C ASN A 31 21.85 27.60 -8.92
N GLU A 32 22.71 28.46 -8.38
CA GLU A 32 24.06 28.70 -8.91
C GLU A 32 24.86 27.39 -9.00
N ASN A 33 25.49 27.16 -10.16
CA ASN A 33 26.25 25.96 -10.52
C ASN A 33 25.49 24.62 -10.47
N ASN A 34 24.17 24.63 -10.30
CA ASN A 34 23.34 23.41 -10.27
C ASN A 34 22.68 23.14 -11.63
N ILE A 35 22.33 21.88 -11.87
CA ILE A 35 21.45 21.51 -12.99
C ILE A 35 20.02 21.94 -12.63
N VAL A 36 19.42 22.77 -13.47
CA VAL A 36 18.06 23.26 -13.33
C VAL A 36 17.16 22.56 -14.34
N TYR A 37 16.03 22.02 -13.88
CA TYR A 37 14.96 21.58 -14.78
C TYR A 37 13.84 22.61 -14.70
N LEU A 38 13.35 23.10 -15.85
CA LEU A 38 12.19 24.00 -15.92
C LEU A 38 10.88 23.23 -15.65
N TYR A 39 10.83 22.48 -14.56
CA TYR A 39 9.75 21.58 -14.20
C TYR A 39 8.57 22.37 -13.63
N VAL A 40 7.63 22.74 -14.50
CA VAL A 40 6.45 23.54 -14.14
C VAL A 40 5.21 22.66 -14.10
N ASN A 41 4.56 22.61 -12.94
CA ASN A 41 3.32 21.89 -12.71
C ASN A 41 2.29 22.78 -11.98
N GLU A 42 1.07 22.28 -11.77
CA GLU A 42 0.01 23.07 -11.12
C GLU A 42 0.35 23.54 -9.70
N ASN A 43 0.97 22.65 -8.90
CA ASN A 43 1.36 22.95 -7.52
C ASN A 43 2.41 24.07 -7.47
N LEU A 44 3.35 24.08 -8.41
CA LEU A 44 4.34 25.15 -8.53
C LEU A 44 3.67 26.48 -8.90
N VAL A 45 2.78 26.49 -9.89
CA VAL A 45 2.07 27.71 -10.30
C VAL A 45 1.24 28.27 -9.14
N LYS A 46 0.55 27.41 -8.37
CA LYS A 46 -0.18 27.81 -7.15
C LYS A 46 0.75 28.43 -6.11
N ARG A 47 1.87 27.76 -5.80
CA ARG A 47 2.88 28.25 -4.84
C ARG A 47 3.47 29.60 -5.23
N LEU A 48 3.78 29.80 -6.51
CA LEU A 48 4.30 31.08 -7.02
C LEU A 48 3.20 32.14 -7.08
N GLY A 49 1.95 31.76 -7.37
CA GLY A 49 0.79 32.65 -7.31
C GLY A 49 0.56 33.25 -5.93
N TYR A 50 0.77 32.48 -4.86
CA TYR A 50 0.72 33.00 -3.48
C TYR A 50 1.73 34.14 -3.25
N LYS A 51 2.93 34.07 -3.84
CA LYS A 51 3.91 35.18 -3.76
C LYS A 51 3.45 36.44 -4.50
N LEU A 52 2.56 36.29 -5.46
CA LEU A 52 1.94 37.36 -6.24
C LEU A 52 0.59 37.82 -5.63
N GLY A 53 0.26 37.35 -4.42
CA GLY A 53 -0.98 37.72 -3.72
C GLY A 53 -2.25 37.00 -4.22
N LEU A 54 -2.10 35.94 -5.04
CA LEU A 54 -3.22 35.17 -5.57
C LEU A 54 -3.56 33.98 -4.66
N ASN A 55 -4.84 33.64 -4.55
CA ASN A 55 -5.26 32.40 -3.89
C ASN A 55 -5.15 31.18 -4.84
N GLU A 56 -5.34 29.98 -4.29
CA GLU A 56 -5.15 28.71 -5.00
C GLU A 56 -5.98 28.58 -6.29
N ASN A 57 -7.22 29.08 -6.27
CA ASN A 57 -8.15 28.99 -7.40
C ASN A 57 -7.88 30.06 -8.47
N GLN A 58 -7.20 31.16 -8.11
CA GLN A 58 -6.89 32.27 -9.01
C GLN A 58 -5.56 32.11 -9.74
N ALA A 59 -4.59 31.38 -9.15
CA ALA A 59 -3.23 31.30 -9.66
C ALA A 59 -3.15 30.71 -11.09
N MET A 60 -3.83 29.59 -11.34
CA MET A 60 -3.78 28.91 -12.65
C MET A 60 -4.46 29.73 -13.76
N PRO A 61 -5.70 30.23 -13.60
CA PRO A 61 -6.31 31.14 -14.57
C PRO A 61 -5.49 32.41 -14.80
N SER A 62 -4.92 33.00 -13.74
CA SER A 62 -4.07 34.20 -13.84
C SER A 62 -2.82 33.94 -14.68
N PHE A 63 -2.10 32.85 -14.42
CA PHE A 63 -0.90 32.50 -15.19
C PHE A 63 -1.23 32.21 -16.66
N CYS A 64 -2.26 31.42 -16.95
CA CYS A 64 -2.64 31.13 -18.33
C CYS A 64 -3.08 32.40 -19.07
N LYS A 65 -3.89 33.25 -18.42
CA LYS A 65 -4.33 34.54 -18.97
C LYS A 65 -3.17 35.50 -19.21
N SER A 66 -2.19 35.57 -18.30
CA SER A 66 -1.02 36.44 -18.47
C SER A 66 -0.19 36.01 -19.68
N VAL A 67 0.05 34.70 -19.86
CA VAL A 67 0.75 34.18 -21.05
C VAL A 67 -0.04 34.42 -22.33
N ARG A 68 -1.37 34.27 -22.33
CA ARG A 68 -2.21 34.64 -23.49
C ARG A 68 -2.12 36.13 -23.82
N SER A 69 -2.14 36.99 -22.80
CA SER A 69 -2.05 38.45 -22.97
C SER A 69 -0.73 38.90 -23.59
N TYR A 70 0.31 38.07 -23.49
CA TYR A 70 1.60 38.29 -24.15
C TYR A 70 1.50 38.31 -25.69
N GLY A 71 0.47 37.64 -26.25
CA GLY A 71 0.09 37.71 -27.66
C GLY A 71 -0.62 39.02 -28.05
N ARG A 72 -0.93 39.92 -27.09
CA ARG A 72 -1.61 41.22 -27.29
C ARG A 72 -2.92 41.12 -28.09
N ASN A 73 -3.94 40.49 -27.51
CA ASN A 73 -5.26 40.23 -28.11
C ASN A 73 -5.28 39.20 -29.26
N GLU A 74 -4.11 38.65 -29.65
CA GLU A 74 -3.99 37.54 -30.59
C GLU A 74 -3.33 36.33 -29.92
N PRO A 75 -4.08 35.45 -29.23
CA PRO A 75 -3.53 34.32 -28.48
C PRO A 75 -2.68 33.35 -29.33
N ASP A 76 -2.98 33.21 -30.62
CA ASP A 76 -2.18 32.37 -31.55
C ASP A 76 -0.78 32.95 -31.83
N MET A 77 -0.56 34.24 -31.58
CA MET A 77 0.72 34.92 -31.83
C MET A 77 1.70 34.83 -30.65
N VAL A 78 1.32 34.20 -29.54
CA VAL A 78 2.14 34.13 -28.30
C VAL A 78 3.57 33.66 -28.58
N PHE A 79 3.74 32.60 -29.38
CA PHE A 79 5.07 32.04 -29.68
C PHE A 79 5.90 32.93 -30.60
N ASP A 80 5.26 33.66 -31.52
CA ASP A 80 5.93 34.63 -32.39
C ASP A 80 6.39 35.85 -31.61
N LYS A 81 5.53 36.41 -30.75
CA LYS A 81 5.90 37.52 -29.88
C LYS A 81 7.01 37.13 -28.92
N ALA A 82 6.95 35.94 -28.32
CA ALA A 82 8.04 35.42 -27.49
C ALA A 82 9.35 35.33 -28.24
N PHE A 83 9.32 34.86 -29.48
CA PHE A 83 10.49 34.85 -30.35
C PHE A 83 11.03 36.25 -30.64
N ILE A 84 10.17 37.22 -31.01
CA ILE A 84 10.57 38.60 -31.30
C ILE A 84 11.23 39.25 -30.08
N TRP A 85 10.59 39.18 -28.91
CA TRP A 85 11.12 39.76 -27.68
C TRP A 85 12.35 39.02 -27.16
N GLY A 86 12.37 37.70 -27.26
CA GLY A 86 13.53 36.88 -26.92
C GLY A 86 14.74 37.20 -27.80
N ARG A 87 14.52 37.37 -29.11
CA ARG A 87 15.57 37.79 -30.05
C ARG A 87 16.06 39.20 -29.77
N LYS A 88 15.16 40.14 -29.47
CA LYS A 88 15.54 41.51 -29.09
C LYS A 88 16.41 41.51 -27.83
N TRP A 89 15.97 40.83 -26.78
CA TRP A 89 16.73 40.65 -25.54
C TRP A 89 18.08 39.99 -25.79
N TYR A 90 18.12 38.92 -26.60
CA TYR A 90 19.33 38.20 -26.94
C TYR A 90 20.35 39.10 -27.65
N ASN A 91 19.89 39.88 -28.64
CA ASN A 91 20.73 40.80 -29.40
C ASN A 91 21.19 42.03 -28.59
N GLN A 92 20.47 42.38 -27.53
CA GLN A 92 20.80 43.49 -26.62
C GLN A 92 21.76 43.07 -25.49
N GLY A 93 22.48 41.96 -25.66
CA GLY A 93 23.46 41.49 -24.69
C GLY A 93 22.87 40.70 -23.52
N GLN A 94 21.63 40.22 -23.64
CA GLN A 94 21.00 39.31 -22.68
C GLN A 94 20.95 39.87 -21.24
N ILE A 95 20.77 41.18 -21.12
CA ILE A 95 20.75 41.89 -19.84
C ILE A 95 19.49 41.52 -19.07
N GLY A 96 19.66 41.14 -17.79
CA GLY A 96 18.56 40.74 -16.92
C GLY A 96 17.97 39.37 -17.26
N PHE A 97 16.78 39.08 -16.74
CA PHE A 97 16.13 37.80 -16.96
C PHE A 97 15.52 37.67 -18.37
N PRO A 98 15.48 36.45 -18.95
CA PRO A 98 14.88 36.25 -20.27
C PRO A 98 13.37 36.57 -20.26
N PRO A 99 12.84 37.31 -21.26
CA PRO A 99 11.44 37.74 -21.28
C PRO A 99 10.46 36.63 -21.71
N PHE A 100 10.91 35.40 -21.90
CA PHE A 100 10.12 34.32 -22.51
C PHE A 100 9.99 33.07 -21.61
N ILE A 101 10.45 33.13 -20.36
CA ILE A 101 10.40 31.98 -19.44
C ILE A 101 8.96 31.62 -19.09
N GLY A 102 8.06 32.58 -18.94
CA GLY A 102 6.63 32.32 -18.75
C GLY A 102 6.02 31.51 -19.90
N VAL A 103 6.42 31.80 -21.15
CA VAL A 103 5.97 31.04 -22.34
C VAL A 103 6.55 29.63 -22.33
N LEU A 104 7.85 29.46 -22.07
CA LEU A 104 8.47 28.13 -21.97
C LEU A 104 7.89 27.30 -20.82
N ALA A 105 7.62 27.92 -19.67
CA ALA A 105 6.96 27.32 -18.52
C ALA A 105 5.58 26.76 -18.89
N LEU A 106 4.79 27.50 -19.69
CA LEU A 106 3.50 27.01 -20.18
C LEU A 106 3.65 25.77 -21.08
N THR A 107 4.69 25.71 -21.90
CA THR A 107 4.97 24.53 -22.73
C THR A 107 5.33 23.30 -21.89
N VAL A 108 6.06 23.47 -20.79
CA VAL A 108 6.35 22.36 -19.86
C VAL A 108 5.11 21.97 -19.07
N LEU A 109 4.28 22.92 -18.63
CA LEU A 109 3.00 22.65 -17.97
C LEU A 109 2.05 21.83 -18.87
N ALA A 110 2.05 22.09 -20.18
CA ALA A 110 1.34 21.25 -21.14
C ALA A 110 1.90 19.82 -21.19
N ALA A 111 3.22 19.66 -21.08
CA ALA A 111 3.88 18.34 -21.03
C ALA A 111 3.58 17.58 -19.72
N THR A 112 3.47 18.25 -18.57
CA THR A 112 3.10 17.59 -17.29
C THR A 112 1.66 17.09 -17.33
N LYS A 113 0.75 17.82 -18.02
CA LYS A 113 -0.67 17.48 -18.20
C LYS A 113 -0.94 16.35 -19.22
N MET A 114 0.10 15.71 -19.75
CA MET A 114 -0.06 14.59 -20.68
C MET A 114 -0.55 13.32 -19.94
N LYS A 115 -1.88 13.21 -19.82
CA LYS A 115 -2.62 12.01 -19.39
C LYS A 115 -3.57 11.56 -20.50
N GLY A 116 -3.63 10.27 -20.80
CA GLY A 116 -4.60 9.73 -21.75
C GLY A 116 -6.02 9.84 -21.18
N ASN A 117 -6.98 10.26 -21.99
CA ASN A 117 -8.40 10.23 -21.60
C ASN A 117 -9.18 9.39 -22.62
N ARG A 118 -9.41 8.12 -22.27
CA ARG A 118 -10.10 7.15 -23.14
C ARG A 118 -11.55 7.57 -23.46
N LYS A 119 -12.18 8.42 -22.65
CA LYS A 119 -13.57 8.89 -22.84
C LYS A 119 -13.74 9.89 -23.99
N ILE A 120 -12.66 10.58 -24.37
CA ILE A 120 -12.69 11.65 -25.40
C ILE A 120 -11.78 11.26 -26.59
N GLY A 121 -11.33 9.99 -26.67
CA GLY A 121 -10.41 9.54 -27.73
C GLY A 121 -9.02 10.19 -27.69
N ILE A 122 -8.64 10.84 -26.59
CA ILE A 122 -7.36 11.56 -26.48
C ILE A 122 -6.26 10.58 -26.07
N GLY A 123 -5.40 10.24 -27.03
CA GLY A 123 -4.18 9.45 -26.77
C GLY A 123 -3.25 10.13 -25.78
N ALA A 124 -2.51 9.35 -24.98
CA ALA A 124 -1.55 9.85 -23.99
C ALA A 124 -0.41 10.72 -24.59
N GLY A 125 -0.30 10.77 -25.92
CA GLY A 125 0.63 11.59 -26.68
C GLY A 125 0.11 12.96 -27.16
N ASN A 126 -1.15 13.34 -26.89
CA ASN A 126 -1.77 14.57 -27.41
C ASN A 126 -1.30 15.85 -26.68
N TYR A 127 -0.01 16.17 -26.81
CA TYR A 127 0.63 17.34 -26.23
C TYR A 127 0.00 18.66 -26.70
N TYR A 128 -0.21 18.81 -28.02
CA TYR A 128 -0.73 20.07 -28.57
C TYR A 128 -2.16 20.39 -28.14
N LEU A 129 -2.99 19.37 -27.91
CA LEU A 129 -4.31 19.56 -27.33
C LEU A 129 -4.23 20.18 -25.93
N ARG A 130 -3.32 19.70 -25.08
CA ARG A 130 -3.12 20.26 -23.73
C ARG A 130 -2.63 21.70 -23.79
N LEU A 131 -1.70 21.98 -24.70
CA LEU A 131 -1.17 23.33 -24.89
C LEU A 131 -2.23 24.31 -25.41
N ARG A 132 -3.04 23.89 -26.38
CA ARG A 132 -4.18 24.67 -26.91
C ARG A 132 -5.22 24.95 -25.83
N ASN A 133 -5.53 23.98 -24.97
CA ASN A 133 -6.46 24.17 -23.86
C ASN A 133 -5.97 25.21 -22.84
N LEU A 134 -4.67 25.22 -22.51
CA LEU A 134 -4.10 26.24 -21.62
C LEU A 134 -4.14 27.65 -22.24
N LEU A 135 -3.95 27.73 -23.56
CA LEU A 135 -4.00 28.96 -24.33
C LEU A 135 -5.41 29.34 -24.82
N GLU A 136 -6.43 28.52 -24.54
CA GLU A 136 -7.81 28.70 -25.04
C GLU A 136 -7.88 28.90 -26.57
N LEU A 137 -7.07 28.14 -27.32
CA LEU A 137 -7.00 28.21 -28.79
C LEU A 137 -7.94 27.22 -29.46
N ASN A 138 -8.70 27.68 -30.46
CA ASN A 138 -9.58 26.85 -31.28
C ASN A 138 -8.82 26.04 -32.33
N GLY A 139 -9.30 24.83 -32.65
CA GLY A 139 -8.74 23.96 -33.70
C GLY A 139 -7.80 22.87 -33.19
N GLU A 140 -7.23 22.09 -34.12
CA GLU A 140 -6.39 20.92 -33.83
C GLU A 140 -4.91 21.14 -34.18
N GLY A 141 -4.05 20.21 -33.75
CA GLY A 141 -2.64 20.19 -34.11
C GLY A 141 -1.78 21.28 -33.47
N LYS A 142 -0.56 21.45 -34.00
CA LYS A 142 0.47 22.37 -33.49
C LYS A 142 -0.02 23.83 -33.53
N PRO A 143 0.06 24.61 -32.43
CA PRO A 143 -0.20 26.05 -32.44
C PRO A 143 0.71 26.81 -33.42
N LEU A 144 0.23 27.96 -33.91
CA LEU A 144 0.97 28.79 -34.84
C LEU A 144 2.33 29.22 -34.22
N TYR A 145 3.38 29.19 -35.02
CA TYR A 145 4.76 29.56 -34.64
C TYR A 145 5.39 28.77 -33.49
N PHE A 146 4.79 27.66 -33.05
CA PHE A 146 5.32 26.86 -31.94
C PHE A 146 6.76 26.38 -32.17
N GLU A 147 7.17 26.13 -33.43
CA GLU A 147 8.54 25.74 -33.77
C GLU A 147 9.60 26.76 -33.32
N LYS A 148 9.23 28.04 -33.19
CA LYS A 148 10.13 29.11 -32.74
C LYS A 148 10.56 28.95 -31.27
N THR A 149 9.84 28.15 -30.49
CA THR A 149 10.25 27.78 -29.12
C THR A 149 11.61 27.09 -29.08
N LYS A 150 12.00 26.37 -30.15
CA LYS A 150 13.36 25.81 -30.28
C LYS A 150 14.43 26.87 -30.10
N THR A 151 14.25 28.04 -30.72
CA THR A 151 15.21 29.13 -30.64
C THR A 151 15.20 29.78 -29.26
N LEU A 152 14.04 29.85 -28.60
CA LEU A 152 13.94 30.33 -27.22
C LEU A 152 14.70 29.43 -26.23
N TRP A 153 14.58 28.11 -26.38
CA TRP A 153 15.37 27.15 -25.61
C TRP A 153 16.88 27.33 -25.87
N PHE A 154 17.27 27.58 -27.11
CA PHE A 154 18.66 27.91 -27.45
C PHE A 154 19.13 29.19 -26.76
N TYR A 155 18.37 30.29 -26.83
CA TYR A 155 18.68 31.55 -26.16
C TYR A 155 18.86 31.38 -24.65
N LEU A 156 18.00 30.60 -24.00
CA LEU A 156 18.14 30.27 -22.58
C LEU A 156 19.47 29.57 -22.29
N THR A 157 19.83 28.54 -23.07
CA THR A 157 21.09 27.81 -22.85
C THR A 157 22.34 28.65 -23.07
N GLN A 158 22.31 29.59 -24.03
CA GLN A 158 23.45 30.49 -24.27
C GLN A 158 23.60 31.50 -23.13
N TRP A 159 22.50 32.10 -22.67
CA TRP A 159 22.53 33.00 -21.53
C TRP A 159 23.09 32.37 -20.26
N GLN A 160 22.73 31.12 -19.96
CA GLN A 160 23.29 30.39 -18.83
C GLN A 160 24.80 30.13 -18.98
N LYS A 161 25.26 29.84 -20.21
CA LYS A 161 26.69 29.63 -20.51
C LYS A 161 27.50 30.92 -20.38
N GLU A 162 27.02 32.02 -20.93
CA GLU A 162 27.68 33.33 -20.87
C GLU A 162 27.78 33.85 -19.43
N ASN A 163 26.80 33.52 -18.59
CA ASN A 163 26.79 33.83 -17.17
C ASN A 163 27.55 32.82 -16.28
N LYS A 164 28.31 31.89 -16.87
CA LYS A 164 29.25 30.95 -16.20
C LYS A 164 28.67 30.28 -14.94
N GLY A 165 27.42 29.80 -15.01
CA GLY A 165 26.79 29.05 -13.92
C GLY A 165 26.11 29.89 -12.83
N ARG A 166 26.21 31.23 -12.87
CA ARG A 166 25.51 32.15 -11.94
C ARG A 166 24.00 31.91 -11.85
N PHE A 167 23.40 31.43 -12.94
CA PHE A 167 21.97 31.16 -13.08
C PHE A 167 21.66 29.66 -13.23
N GLY A 168 22.60 28.79 -12.83
CA GLY A 168 22.52 27.34 -13.06
C GLY A 168 22.55 26.96 -14.53
N PHE A 169 22.43 25.66 -14.81
CA PHE A 169 22.46 25.10 -16.17
C PHE A 169 21.22 24.27 -16.46
N THR A 170 20.48 24.60 -17.52
CA THR A 170 19.35 23.77 -17.94
C THR A 170 19.82 22.63 -18.84
N ASN A 171 19.48 21.39 -18.48
CA ASN A 171 19.77 20.24 -19.33
C ASN A 171 18.72 20.12 -20.45
N VAL A 172 18.89 20.93 -21.50
CA VAL A 172 17.99 20.96 -22.66
C VAL A 172 18.46 19.97 -23.72
N PHE A 173 17.76 18.85 -23.85
CA PHE A 173 17.98 17.89 -24.92
C PHE A 173 16.66 17.54 -25.62
N ARG A 174 16.76 17.04 -26.86
CA ARG A 174 15.59 16.63 -27.65
C ARG A 174 15.21 15.19 -27.31
N TYR A 175 14.02 15.00 -26.75
CA TYR A 175 13.45 13.66 -26.54
C TYR A 175 12.28 13.41 -27.52
N GLY A 176 12.46 12.55 -28.52
CA GLY A 176 11.37 12.17 -29.45
C GLY A 176 11.00 13.23 -30.51
N GLN A 177 9.71 13.55 -30.64
CA GLN A 177 9.16 14.36 -31.74
C GLN A 177 9.73 15.80 -31.81
N ALA A 178 9.75 16.36 -33.03
CA ALA A 178 10.27 17.71 -33.28
C ALA A 178 9.52 18.77 -32.45
N TYR A 179 10.26 19.70 -31.85
CA TYR A 179 9.79 20.83 -31.02
C TYR A 179 9.18 20.46 -29.65
N ILE A 180 8.38 19.39 -29.58
CA ILE A 180 7.79 18.88 -28.33
C ILE A 180 8.85 18.23 -27.42
N GLY A 181 9.93 17.71 -28.01
CA GLY A 181 10.99 17.05 -27.26
C GLY A 181 11.75 17.94 -26.28
N TYR A 182 11.70 19.27 -26.44
CA TYR A 182 12.30 20.23 -25.50
C TYR A 182 11.47 20.41 -24.22
N PRO A 183 10.18 20.79 -24.25
CA PRO A 183 9.37 20.83 -23.03
C PRO A 183 9.23 19.46 -22.37
N MET A 184 9.24 18.36 -23.14
CA MET A 184 9.24 17.02 -22.58
C MET A 184 10.52 16.66 -21.83
N SER A 185 11.70 17.14 -22.24
CA SER A 185 12.95 16.87 -21.51
C SER A 185 13.03 17.62 -20.18
N GLN A 186 12.25 18.68 -20.02
CA GLN A 186 12.10 19.41 -18.76
C GLN A 186 10.99 18.84 -17.85
N CYS A 187 10.26 17.83 -18.33
CA CYS A 187 9.18 17.16 -17.60
C CYS A 187 9.67 15.86 -16.94
N LEU A 188 10.20 16.00 -15.73
CA LEU A 188 10.73 14.88 -14.94
C LEU A 188 9.63 13.91 -14.51
N ILE A 189 8.48 14.42 -14.05
CA ILE A 189 7.32 13.64 -13.60
C ILE A 189 6.05 14.13 -14.33
N LYS A 190 5.33 13.24 -15.03
CA LYS A 190 4.04 13.55 -15.68
C LYS A 190 2.86 13.23 -14.76
N ASP A 191 1.67 13.72 -15.09
CA ASP A 191 0.42 13.32 -14.41
C ASP A 191 0.18 11.81 -14.44
N ALA A 192 0.57 11.13 -15.52
CA ALA A 192 0.53 9.67 -15.58
C ALA A 192 1.55 8.99 -14.64
N ASP A 193 2.67 9.66 -14.33
CA ASP A 193 3.69 9.15 -13.41
C ASP A 193 3.38 9.51 -11.94
N ARG A 194 2.60 10.57 -11.68
CA ARG A 194 2.18 10.97 -10.33
C ARG A 194 1.43 9.87 -9.59
N GLN A 195 0.63 9.07 -10.30
CA GLN A 195 -0.01 7.91 -9.71
C GLN A 195 1.02 6.90 -9.17
N ILE A 196 2.09 6.65 -9.93
CA ILE A 196 3.20 5.78 -9.52
C ILE A 196 3.93 6.38 -8.31
N LEU A 197 4.03 7.71 -8.22
CA LEU A 197 4.63 8.38 -7.05
C LEU A 197 3.77 8.30 -5.80
N TYR A 198 2.45 8.44 -5.94
CA TYR A 198 1.56 8.26 -4.80
C TYR A 198 1.58 6.80 -4.33
N GLU A 199 1.53 5.85 -5.27
CA GLU A 199 1.77 4.43 -4.97
C GLU A 199 3.11 4.21 -4.26
N PHE A 200 4.18 4.88 -4.71
CA PHE A 200 5.47 4.86 -4.03
C PHE A 200 5.38 5.43 -2.61
N PHE A 201 4.77 6.60 -2.39
CA PHE A 201 4.64 7.20 -1.06
C PHE A 201 3.89 6.28 -0.10
N TYR A 202 2.82 5.64 -0.59
CA TYR A 202 2.10 4.62 0.17
C TYR A 202 2.96 3.37 0.45
N TRP A 203 3.66 2.86 -0.57
CA TRP A 203 4.52 1.69 -0.47
C TRP A 203 5.70 1.92 0.49
N ALA A 204 6.28 3.12 0.47
CA ALA A 204 7.38 3.56 1.33
C ALA A 204 6.90 3.94 2.75
N GLY A 205 5.59 3.99 3.00
CA GLY A 205 5.01 4.35 4.29
C GLY A 205 5.14 5.83 4.66
N LEU A 206 5.31 6.70 3.66
CA LEU A 206 5.46 8.13 3.87
C LEU A 206 4.10 8.80 4.17
N ARG A 207 4.09 9.83 5.02
CA ARG A 207 2.89 10.61 5.38
C ARG A 207 3.05 12.08 5.01
N PRO A 208 1.99 12.80 4.60
CA PRO A 208 2.03 14.26 4.43
C PRO A 208 2.65 14.96 5.63
N GLY A 209 3.59 15.88 5.39
CA GLY A 209 4.21 16.70 6.45
C GLY A 209 5.38 16.04 7.20
N LEU A 210 5.67 14.75 7.00
CA LEU A 210 6.87 14.13 7.56
C LEU A 210 8.11 14.59 6.77
N LYS A 211 9.18 15.04 7.46
CA LYS A 211 10.42 15.44 6.81
C LYS A 211 11.23 14.19 6.45
N VAL A 212 11.59 14.05 5.17
CA VAL A 212 12.36 12.91 4.65
C VAL A 212 13.65 13.42 4.04
N GLN A 213 14.76 12.72 4.28
CA GLN A 213 16.06 13.03 3.68
C GLN A 213 16.14 12.50 2.24
N ALA A 214 16.81 13.25 1.36
CA ALA A 214 16.91 12.93 -0.07
C ALA A 214 17.59 11.57 -0.35
N ASN A 215 18.58 11.17 0.45
CA ASN A 215 19.26 9.89 0.26
C ASN A 215 18.36 8.70 0.65
N ALA A 216 17.63 8.81 1.75
CA ALA A 216 16.70 7.77 2.22
C ALA A 216 15.54 7.55 1.24
N ILE A 217 14.97 8.63 0.69
CA ILE A 217 13.88 8.51 -0.30
C ILE A 217 14.38 7.97 -1.64
N LYS A 218 15.65 8.25 -1.99
CA LYS A 218 16.31 7.75 -3.19
C LYS A 218 16.44 6.23 -3.18
N GLU A 219 16.99 5.65 -2.12
CA GLU A 219 17.15 4.19 -1.99
C GLU A 219 15.80 3.45 -2.03
N GLN A 220 14.78 4.02 -1.39
CA GLN A 220 13.43 3.47 -1.41
C GLN A 220 12.81 3.56 -2.81
N LEU A 221 12.99 4.69 -3.51
CA LEU A 221 12.49 4.87 -4.87
C LEU A 221 13.21 3.94 -5.86
N GLU A 222 14.52 3.74 -5.70
CA GLU A 222 15.30 2.74 -6.45
C GLU A 222 14.68 1.35 -6.29
N LEU A 223 14.46 0.91 -5.05
CA LEU A 223 13.87 -0.40 -4.81
C LEU A 223 12.45 -0.52 -5.41
N PHE A 224 11.62 0.51 -5.26
CA PHE A 224 10.27 0.52 -5.80
C PHE A 224 10.21 0.52 -7.33
N LEU A 225 11.04 1.32 -7.99
CA LEU A 225 11.05 1.43 -9.44
C LEU A 225 11.75 0.24 -10.11
N SER A 226 12.64 -0.47 -9.41
CA SER A 226 13.40 -1.61 -9.95
C SER A 226 12.52 -2.75 -10.48
N THR A 227 11.29 -2.86 -10.00
CA THR A 227 10.31 -3.89 -10.40
C THR A 227 9.27 -3.38 -11.41
N LYS A 228 9.35 -2.09 -11.81
CA LYS A 228 8.36 -1.44 -12.67
C LYS A 228 8.94 -1.17 -14.06
N VAL A 229 8.21 -1.53 -15.11
CA VAL A 229 8.58 -1.22 -16.51
C VAL A 229 7.74 -0.03 -17.01
N ASN A 230 8.02 1.16 -16.48
CA ASN A 230 7.31 2.39 -16.85
C ASN A 230 8.29 3.52 -17.26
N ARG A 231 7.75 4.68 -17.68
CA ARG A 231 8.59 5.81 -18.12
C ARG A 231 9.49 6.31 -16.99
N LEU A 232 8.91 6.50 -15.81
CA LEU A 232 9.62 7.02 -14.65
C LEU A 232 10.78 6.11 -14.23
N SER A 233 10.57 4.79 -14.18
CA SER A 233 11.62 3.79 -13.91
C SER A 233 12.75 3.87 -14.94
N ARG A 234 12.43 3.88 -16.24
CA ARG A 234 13.44 4.01 -17.31
C ARG A 234 14.24 5.31 -17.25
N LEU A 235 13.60 6.41 -16.86
CA LEU A 235 14.27 7.71 -16.69
C LEU A 235 15.15 7.74 -15.45
N PHE A 236 14.70 7.12 -14.37
CA PHE A 236 15.39 7.10 -13.09
C PHE A 236 16.66 6.24 -13.10
N PHE A 237 16.64 5.10 -13.81
CA PHE A 237 17.81 4.22 -14.01
C PHE A 237 18.68 4.57 -15.23
N ASN A 238 18.49 5.76 -15.81
CA ASN A 238 19.35 6.23 -16.88
C ASN A 238 20.78 6.52 -16.34
N LYS A 239 21.83 6.30 -17.14
CA LYS A 239 23.25 6.52 -16.77
C LYS A 239 23.59 7.98 -16.42
N ASN A 240 22.68 8.94 -16.62
CA ASN A 240 22.90 10.35 -16.33
C ASN A 240 22.50 10.69 -14.87
N LYS A 241 23.50 10.87 -13.99
CA LYS A 241 23.31 11.20 -12.56
C LYS A 241 22.45 12.45 -12.33
N GLY A 242 22.55 13.46 -13.19
CA GLY A 242 21.77 14.71 -13.06
C GLY A 242 20.26 14.52 -13.25
N ILE A 243 19.84 13.53 -14.06
CA ILE A 243 18.42 13.19 -14.23
C ILE A 243 17.88 12.52 -12.97
N GLN A 244 18.66 11.63 -12.37
CA GLN A 244 18.28 10.94 -11.14
C GLN A 244 18.08 11.92 -9.98
N GLU A 245 19.03 12.84 -9.79
CA GLU A 245 18.95 13.91 -8.79
C GLU A 245 17.75 14.83 -9.03
N GLY A 246 17.51 15.21 -10.28
CA GLY A 246 16.33 15.98 -10.67
C GLY A 246 15.01 15.28 -10.28
N ILE A 247 14.90 13.97 -10.56
CA ILE A 247 13.71 13.18 -10.20
C ILE A 247 13.52 13.14 -8.68
N ILE A 248 14.59 12.98 -7.88
CA ILE A 248 14.50 13.00 -6.42
C ILE A 248 14.03 14.36 -5.90
N GLN A 249 14.52 15.46 -6.45
CA GLN A 249 14.07 16.79 -6.06
C GLN A 249 12.59 17.02 -6.43
N ALA A 250 12.19 16.59 -7.63
CA ALA A 250 10.80 16.69 -8.06
C ALA A 250 9.87 15.78 -7.25
N LEU A 251 10.33 14.59 -6.86
CA LEU A 251 9.66 13.66 -5.94
C LEU A 251 9.45 14.27 -4.55
N LEU A 252 10.50 14.85 -3.96
CA LEU A 252 10.43 15.52 -2.66
C LEU A 252 9.47 16.71 -2.70
N PHE A 253 9.48 17.46 -3.80
CA PHE A 253 8.53 18.55 -4.00
C PHE A 253 7.08 18.05 -4.11
N GLU A 254 6.82 16.99 -4.89
CA GLU A 254 5.49 16.39 -4.97
C GLU A 254 5.04 15.83 -3.61
N TYR A 255 5.95 15.22 -2.86
CA TYR A 255 5.68 14.69 -1.52
C TYR A 255 5.31 15.80 -0.51
N GLN A 256 6.02 16.93 -0.53
CA GLN A 256 5.70 18.09 0.33
C GLN A 256 4.29 18.65 0.07
N ASN A 257 3.81 18.55 -1.18
CA ASN A 257 2.50 19.03 -1.59
C ASN A 257 1.43 17.93 -1.61
N TRP A 258 1.80 16.70 -1.25
CA TRP A 258 0.87 15.59 -1.23
C TRP A 258 0.05 15.64 0.06
N ASN A 259 -1.27 15.72 -0.08
CA ASN A 259 -2.23 15.83 1.03
C ASN A 259 -2.68 14.47 1.58
N GLY A 260 -2.07 13.35 1.14
CA GLY A 260 -2.42 12.01 1.60
C GLY A 260 -3.66 11.42 0.94
N THR A 261 -4.27 12.10 -0.05
CA THR A 261 -5.37 11.56 -0.83
C THR A 261 -4.86 10.95 -2.13
N ASN A 262 -5.38 9.78 -2.49
CA ASN A 262 -5.21 9.23 -3.83
C ASN A 262 -6.30 9.86 -4.70
N ASN A 263 -5.96 10.82 -5.57
CA ASN A 263 -6.90 11.41 -6.53
C ASN A 263 -7.27 10.42 -7.65
N ASN A 264 -7.85 9.29 -7.28
CA ASN A 264 -8.59 8.41 -8.15
C ASN A 264 -9.99 8.24 -7.55
N VAL A 265 -10.91 9.14 -7.91
CA VAL A 265 -12.16 8.88 -8.65
C VAL A 265 -13.12 10.08 -8.42
N GLU A 266 -13.07 11.06 -9.31
CA GLU A 266 -14.34 11.58 -9.85
C GLU A 266 -14.73 10.64 -11.00
N PRO A 267 -15.95 10.05 -10.99
CA PRO A 267 -16.43 9.27 -12.10
C PRO A 267 -16.99 10.23 -13.16
N GLN A 268 -16.13 10.75 -14.05
CA GLN A 268 -16.65 11.17 -15.35
C GLN A 268 -17.20 9.91 -16.02
N GLY A 269 -18.46 9.93 -16.45
CA GLY A 269 -19.15 8.80 -17.06
C GLY A 269 -18.45 8.29 -18.32
N SER A 270 -18.47 7.00 -18.55
CA SER A 270 -18.39 6.46 -19.92
C SER A 270 -19.62 5.63 -20.10
N LEU A 271 -20.56 6.23 -20.83
CA LEU A 271 -21.29 5.53 -21.87
C LEU A 271 -20.28 4.61 -22.57
N VAL A 272 -20.43 3.31 -22.39
CA VAL A 272 -20.13 2.39 -23.48
C VAL A 272 -21.47 2.22 -24.16
N GLU A 273 -21.74 3.12 -25.10
CA GLU A 273 -22.49 2.68 -26.26
C GLU A 273 -21.67 1.58 -26.94
N LYS A 274 -22.41 0.55 -27.30
CA LYS A 274 -21.96 -0.59 -28.08
C LYS A 274 -21.28 -0.11 -29.37
N HIS A 275 -20.33 -0.95 -29.80
CA HIS A 275 -19.57 -0.90 -31.04
C HIS A 275 -18.29 -0.06 -30.98
N GLU A 276 -17.18 -0.71 -30.60
CA GLU A 276 -15.97 -0.72 -31.43
C GLU A 276 -15.00 -1.82 -30.97
N LYS A 277 -14.34 -2.46 -31.94
CA LYS A 277 -13.63 -3.73 -31.86
C LYS A 277 -12.48 -3.70 -30.84
N ASN A 278 -12.50 -4.61 -29.85
CA ASN A 278 -11.39 -4.87 -28.93
C ASN A 278 -10.11 -5.18 -29.74
N LYS A 279 -9.10 -4.29 -29.66
CA LYS A 279 -7.74 -4.68 -30.05
C LYS A 279 -7.16 -5.56 -28.94
N PRO A 280 -6.65 -6.76 -29.25
CA PRO A 280 -6.04 -7.64 -28.25
C PRO A 280 -4.86 -6.95 -27.55
N LYS A 281 -4.69 -7.20 -26.25
CA LYS A 281 -3.45 -6.90 -25.53
C LYS A 281 -2.37 -7.84 -26.03
N LYS A 282 -1.27 -7.27 -26.53
CA LYS A 282 -0.15 -8.04 -27.10
C LYS A 282 0.88 -8.36 -26.01
N TYR A 283 1.26 -9.63 -25.89
CA TYR A 283 2.39 -10.07 -25.06
C TYR A 283 3.44 -10.77 -25.92
N ASN A 284 4.69 -10.72 -25.49
CA ASN A 284 5.77 -11.45 -26.15
C ASN A 284 5.70 -12.93 -25.76
N LEU A 285 5.78 -13.80 -26.77
CA LEU A 285 5.98 -15.22 -26.59
C LEU A 285 7.49 -15.52 -26.67
N PHE A 286 7.98 -16.30 -25.72
CA PHE A 286 9.36 -16.72 -25.59
C PHE A 286 9.47 -18.23 -25.76
N LEU A 287 10.65 -18.71 -26.13
CA LEU A 287 11.02 -20.12 -26.03
C LEU A 287 11.56 -20.43 -24.64
N ARG A 288 11.21 -21.60 -24.14
CA ARG A 288 11.64 -22.16 -22.88
C ARG A 288 12.12 -23.58 -23.10
N ILE A 289 13.25 -23.95 -22.51
CA ILE A 289 13.75 -25.33 -22.48
C ILE A 289 13.69 -25.83 -21.04
N ASP A 290 12.96 -26.92 -20.84
CA ASP A 290 12.75 -27.58 -19.55
C ASP A 290 13.39 -28.98 -19.54
N GLU A 291 13.72 -29.46 -18.35
CA GLU A 291 13.98 -30.88 -18.12
C GLU A 291 12.67 -31.67 -18.16
N ASP A 292 12.64 -32.74 -18.94
CA ASP A 292 11.49 -33.64 -19.09
C ASP A 292 11.30 -34.45 -17.81
N LYS A 293 10.32 -34.05 -17.01
CA LYS A 293 9.99 -34.69 -15.72
C LYS A 293 9.57 -36.17 -15.84
N GLN A 294 9.32 -36.66 -17.06
CA GLN A 294 9.00 -38.07 -17.32
C GLN A 294 10.22 -38.92 -17.71
N SER A 295 11.39 -38.30 -17.87
CA SER A 295 12.62 -38.99 -18.25
C SER A 295 13.39 -39.53 -17.04
N ASN A 296 14.21 -40.55 -17.29
CA ASN A 296 14.91 -41.30 -16.25
C ASN A 296 15.84 -40.38 -15.44
N PHE A 297 15.88 -40.51 -14.11
CA PHE A 297 16.60 -39.60 -13.19
C PHE A 297 18.10 -39.44 -13.51
N PHE A 298 18.69 -40.44 -14.17
CA PHE A 298 20.10 -40.46 -14.54
C PHE A 298 20.41 -39.82 -15.91
N ASN A 299 19.40 -39.50 -16.73
CA ASN A 299 19.62 -38.87 -18.03
C ASN A 299 18.37 -38.06 -18.47
N PRO A 300 18.16 -36.85 -17.90
CA PRO A 300 16.98 -36.06 -18.20
C PRO A 300 16.97 -35.61 -19.66
N LYS A 301 15.86 -35.87 -20.38
CA LYS A 301 15.67 -35.36 -21.74
C LYS A 301 15.24 -33.89 -21.66
N LEU A 302 15.71 -33.03 -22.56
CA LEU A 302 15.24 -31.64 -22.62
C LEU A 302 14.04 -31.51 -23.56
N LYS A 303 13.10 -30.62 -23.23
CA LYS A 303 11.93 -30.29 -24.06
C LYS A 303 11.81 -28.79 -24.30
N LEU A 304 11.45 -28.41 -25.52
CA LEU A 304 11.19 -27.04 -25.94
C LEU A 304 9.70 -26.69 -25.80
N GLY A 305 9.39 -25.51 -25.26
CA GLY A 305 8.03 -24.98 -25.14
C GLY A 305 7.98 -23.48 -25.41
N PHE A 306 6.79 -22.99 -25.75
CA PHE A 306 6.44 -21.58 -25.73
C PHE A 306 6.03 -21.13 -24.34
N PHE A 307 6.38 -19.90 -24.01
CA PHE A 307 6.25 -19.32 -22.69
C PHE A 307 5.87 -17.83 -22.76
N ALA A 308 4.88 -17.38 -21.99
CA ALA A 308 4.54 -15.96 -21.86
C ALA A 308 4.15 -15.60 -20.41
N ILE A 309 4.49 -14.38 -19.99
CA ILE A 309 4.04 -13.80 -18.71
C ILE A 309 3.06 -12.67 -19.02
N VAL A 310 1.94 -12.67 -18.31
CA VAL A 310 0.94 -11.59 -18.37
C VAL A 310 0.98 -10.74 -17.09
N ASP A 311 0.58 -9.47 -17.19
CA ASP A 311 0.57 -8.57 -16.03
C ASP A 311 -0.45 -9.03 -14.97
N GLU A 312 -0.16 -8.87 -13.67
CA GLU A 312 -1.05 -9.18 -12.53
C GLU A 312 -2.43 -8.49 -12.63
N ASP A 313 -2.48 -7.32 -13.28
CA ASP A 313 -3.72 -6.56 -13.51
C ASP A 313 -4.57 -7.11 -14.68
N THR A 314 -4.11 -8.18 -15.34
CA THR A 314 -4.88 -8.86 -16.38
C THR A 314 -5.94 -9.72 -15.70
N VAL A 315 -7.14 -9.15 -15.54
CA VAL A 315 -8.30 -9.86 -15.01
C VAL A 315 -8.63 -11.04 -15.93
N LEU A 316 -8.25 -12.23 -15.48
CA LEU A 316 -8.66 -13.50 -16.06
C LEU A 316 -9.76 -14.06 -15.17
N GLU A 317 -10.87 -14.50 -15.74
CA GLU A 317 -11.96 -15.12 -14.97
C GLU A 317 -11.45 -16.32 -14.16
N GLU A 318 -11.84 -16.43 -12.89
CA GLU A 318 -11.45 -17.51 -11.97
C GLU A 318 -11.78 -18.93 -12.49
N SER A 319 -12.57 -19.06 -13.56
CA SER A 319 -12.97 -20.32 -14.18
C SER A 319 -11.96 -20.91 -15.20
N ILE A 320 -10.84 -20.22 -15.45
CA ILE A 320 -9.86 -20.59 -16.50
C ILE A 320 -8.83 -21.63 -16.06
N GLU A 321 -8.65 -21.87 -14.75
CA GLU A 321 -7.61 -22.77 -14.21
C GLU A 321 -7.68 -24.24 -14.71
N LYS A 322 -8.68 -24.62 -15.50
CA LYS A 322 -8.80 -25.96 -16.12
C LYS A 322 -9.26 -26.00 -17.59
N LYS A 323 -9.13 -24.93 -18.38
CA LYS A 323 -9.40 -25.00 -19.83
C LYS A 323 -8.11 -24.88 -20.64
N GLU A 324 -7.79 -25.92 -21.42
CA GLU A 324 -6.81 -25.82 -22.50
C GLU A 324 -7.29 -24.76 -23.50
N LEU A 325 -6.56 -23.66 -23.62
CA LEU A 325 -6.84 -22.61 -24.59
C LEU A 325 -5.77 -22.68 -25.66
N GLU A 326 -6.12 -23.22 -26.82
CA GLU A 326 -5.18 -23.45 -27.95
C GLU A 326 -3.91 -24.24 -27.54
N GLY A 327 -4.03 -25.14 -26.55
CA GLY A 327 -2.92 -25.95 -26.03
C GLY A 327 -2.01 -25.24 -25.03
N PHE A 328 -2.35 -24.02 -24.58
CA PHE A 328 -1.67 -23.37 -23.47
C PHE A 328 -2.22 -23.82 -22.12
N MET A 329 -1.31 -24.19 -21.21
CA MET A 329 -1.55 -24.28 -19.77
C MET A 329 -1.31 -22.92 -19.11
N TYR A 330 -2.12 -22.58 -18.11
CA TYR A 330 -2.03 -21.32 -17.38
C TYR A 330 -1.83 -21.56 -15.87
N ASN A 331 -0.83 -20.91 -15.26
CA ASN A 331 -0.58 -20.93 -13.82
C ASN A 331 0.20 -19.67 -13.39
N ASN A 332 -0.16 -19.02 -12.28
CA ASN A 332 0.56 -17.87 -11.72
C ASN A 332 0.96 -16.81 -12.78
N ASN A 333 -0.01 -16.28 -13.52
CA ASN A 333 0.21 -15.26 -14.57
C ASN A 333 1.13 -15.70 -15.72
N THR A 334 1.32 -17.00 -15.89
CA THR A 334 2.22 -17.59 -16.87
C THR A 334 1.46 -18.55 -17.78
N PHE A 335 1.68 -18.41 -19.09
CA PHE A 335 1.18 -19.33 -20.11
C PHE A 335 2.33 -20.20 -20.62
N TYR A 336 2.08 -21.50 -20.76
CA TYR A 336 3.04 -22.47 -21.27
C TYR A 336 2.38 -23.38 -22.31
N LYS A 337 3.06 -23.66 -23.43
CA LYS A 337 2.62 -24.60 -24.46
C LYS A 337 3.81 -25.36 -25.02
N GLU A 338 3.76 -26.69 -25.02
CA GLU A 338 4.85 -27.50 -25.58
C GLU A 338 4.95 -27.36 -27.10
N VAL A 339 6.17 -27.36 -27.64
CA VAL A 339 6.40 -27.38 -29.10
C VAL A 339 6.34 -28.84 -29.57
N ASN A 340 5.49 -29.14 -30.55
CA ASN A 340 5.42 -30.48 -31.12
C ASN A 340 6.47 -30.66 -32.22
N SER A 341 7.05 -31.86 -32.33
CA SER A 341 8.07 -32.19 -33.33
C SER A 341 7.64 -31.93 -34.78
N ASN A 342 6.35 -32.02 -35.07
CA ASN A 342 5.77 -31.77 -36.40
C ASN A 342 5.55 -30.26 -36.69
N GLN A 343 5.76 -29.41 -35.69
CA GLN A 343 5.52 -27.97 -35.71
C GLN A 343 6.82 -27.14 -35.63
N ASN A 344 7.99 -27.75 -35.84
CA ASN A 344 9.29 -27.07 -35.69
C ASN A 344 9.53 -25.92 -36.68
N HIS A 345 8.78 -25.82 -37.77
CA HIS A 345 8.82 -24.62 -38.64
C HIS A 345 8.24 -23.39 -37.93
N ILE A 346 7.34 -23.57 -36.96
CA ILE A 346 6.69 -22.48 -36.22
C ILE A 346 7.71 -21.66 -35.42
N ILE A 347 8.86 -22.23 -35.01
CA ILE A 347 9.90 -21.46 -34.32
C ILE A 347 10.82 -20.68 -35.28
N ALA A 348 10.86 -21.02 -36.57
CA ALA A 348 11.58 -20.24 -37.57
C ALA A 348 10.79 -18.98 -37.98
N ASP A 349 9.46 -19.11 -38.06
CA ASP A 349 8.59 -18.07 -38.57
C ASP A 349 7.98 -17.18 -37.47
N LYS A 350 7.76 -15.91 -37.81
CA LYS A 350 6.96 -15.00 -37.00
C LYS A 350 5.51 -15.45 -36.99
N HIS A 351 4.93 -15.64 -35.81
CA HIS A 351 3.53 -16.04 -35.68
C HIS A 351 2.92 -15.47 -34.39
N SER A 352 1.59 -15.60 -34.25
CA SER A 352 0.88 -15.16 -33.06
C SER A 352 -0.29 -16.06 -32.69
N TYR A 353 -0.55 -16.22 -31.39
CA TYR A 353 -1.71 -16.91 -30.85
C TYR A 353 -2.72 -15.91 -30.30
N SER A 354 -4.01 -16.10 -30.57
CA SER A 354 -5.07 -15.20 -30.11
C SER A 354 -5.96 -15.92 -29.09
N LEU A 355 -5.81 -15.59 -27.82
CA LEU A 355 -6.54 -16.23 -26.73
C LEU A 355 -7.70 -15.36 -26.24
N PHE A 356 -8.65 -16.00 -25.55
CA PHE A 356 -9.79 -15.35 -24.88
C PHE A 356 -10.62 -14.48 -25.83
N ASN A 357 -11.12 -15.05 -26.93
CA ASN A 357 -11.92 -14.32 -27.92
C ASN A 357 -11.21 -13.06 -28.47
N SER A 358 -9.91 -13.17 -28.77
CA SER A 358 -9.06 -12.07 -29.25
C SER A 358 -8.87 -10.92 -28.24
N GLN A 359 -8.95 -11.21 -26.95
CA GLN A 359 -8.57 -10.24 -25.90
C GLN A 359 -7.07 -10.23 -25.66
N LEU A 360 -6.40 -11.38 -25.84
CA LEU A 360 -4.95 -11.50 -25.74
C LEU A 360 -4.36 -11.96 -27.07
N GLU A 361 -3.21 -11.42 -27.43
CA GLU A 361 -2.43 -11.84 -28.59
C GLU A 361 -0.98 -12.09 -28.16
N PHE A 362 -0.51 -13.32 -28.25
CA PHE A 362 0.88 -13.68 -27.96
C PHE A 362 1.67 -13.68 -29.25
N VAL A 363 2.69 -12.83 -29.34
CA VAL A 363 3.47 -12.64 -30.57
C VAL A 363 4.85 -13.26 -30.40
N PHE A 364 5.18 -14.20 -31.27
CA PHE A 364 6.50 -14.80 -31.39
C PHE A 364 7.24 -14.21 -32.60
N LYS A 365 8.52 -13.87 -32.44
CA LYS A 365 9.28 -13.19 -33.50
C LYS A 365 9.82 -14.12 -34.59
N GLY A 366 9.96 -15.43 -34.33
CA GLY A 366 10.64 -16.33 -35.26
C GLY A 366 12.14 -16.05 -35.35
N GLY A 367 12.92 -17.02 -35.80
CA GLY A 367 14.34 -16.86 -36.09
C GLY A 367 15.05 -18.19 -36.27
N ASN A 368 16.27 -18.15 -36.80
CA ASN A 368 17.12 -19.33 -37.04
C ASN A 368 18.15 -19.58 -35.94
N LEU A 369 18.19 -18.70 -34.93
CA LEU A 369 19.17 -18.71 -33.85
C LEU A 369 18.56 -18.12 -32.58
N PHE A 370 18.72 -18.81 -31.45
CA PHE A 370 18.23 -18.38 -30.14
C PHE A 370 19.28 -18.66 -29.07
N PHE A 371 19.56 -17.65 -28.23
CA PHE A 371 20.32 -17.81 -27.00
C PHE A 371 19.38 -17.92 -25.81
N PHE A 372 19.67 -18.82 -24.88
CA PHE A 372 18.93 -19.02 -23.66
C PHE A 372 19.79 -18.75 -22.43
N ASN A 373 19.16 -18.17 -21.42
CA ASN A 373 19.73 -17.93 -20.10
C ASN A 373 18.89 -18.68 -19.07
N ARG A 374 19.46 -19.03 -17.92
CA ARG A 374 18.65 -19.49 -16.77
C ARG A 374 17.65 -18.40 -16.37
N GLY A 375 16.37 -18.77 -16.26
CA GLY A 375 15.23 -17.89 -15.96
C GLY A 375 15.02 -17.59 -14.48
N THR A 376 16.03 -17.85 -13.65
CA THR A 376 16.01 -17.67 -12.19
C THR A 376 15.78 -16.20 -11.79
N ASP A 377 16.22 -15.26 -12.62
CA ASP A 377 15.99 -13.81 -12.48
C ASP A 377 14.50 -13.44 -12.44
N ILE A 378 13.66 -14.21 -13.12
CA ILE A 378 12.19 -14.07 -13.13
C ILE A 378 11.49 -15.19 -12.34
N GLY A 379 12.22 -15.93 -11.51
CA GLY A 379 11.67 -16.95 -10.61
C GLY A 379 11.32 -18.27 -11.31
N ILE A 380 11.92 -18.55 -12.48
CA ILE A 380 11.61 -19.73 -13.29
C ILE A 380 12.84 -20.62 -13.38
N ASN A 381 12.72 -21.84 -12.89
CA ASN A 381 13.78 -22.84 -12.96
C ASN A 381 13.78 -23.54 -14.34
N ALA A 382 14.14 -22.80 -15.39
CA ALA A 382 14.22 -23.27 -16.78
C ALA A 382 15.17 -22.39 -17.59
N TRP A 383 15.54 -22.83 -18.79
CA TRP A 383 16.26 -21.99 -19.76
C TRP A 383 15.26 -21.20 -20.59
N ILE A 384 15.45 -19.88 -20.73
CA ILE A 384 14.51 -18.99 -21.42
C ILE A 384 15.27 -18.20 -22.48
N ASN A 385 14.72 -18.11 -23.69
CA ASN A 385 15.39 -17.38 -24.76
C ASN A 385 15.44 -15.88 -24.45
N ARG A 386 16.58 -15.25 -24.73
CA ARG A 386 16.83 -13.84 -24.50
C ARG A 386 17.52 -13.23 -25.71
N GLU A 387 17.28 -11.94 -25.92
CA GLU A 387 18.02 -11.12 -26.88
C GLU A 387 19.38 -10.65 -26.30
N SER A 388 19.77 -11.15 -25.12
CA SER A 388 21.01 -10.76 -24.44
C SER A 388 21.89 -11.96 -24.10
N VAL A 389 23.16 -11.86 -24.45
CA VAL A 389 24.21 -12.85 -24.15
C VAL A 389 25.05 -12.33 -22.99
N VAL A 390 25.27 -13.15 -21.96
CA VAL A 390 25.88 -12.73 -20.69
C VAL A 390 27.27 -13.38 -20.55
N LYS A 391 28.31 -12.55 -20.61
CA LYS A 391 29.68 -13.03 -20.39
C LYS A 391 29.84 -13.63 -18.99
N GLY A 392 30.60 -14.71 -18.89
CA GLY A 392 30.86 -15.43 -17.65
C GLY A 392 29.82 -16.48 -17.27
N LYS A 393 28.72 -16.62 -18.03
CA LYS A 393 27.66 -17.61 -17.79
C LYS A 393 27.60 -18.67 -18.89
N ASP A 394 26.98 -19.80 -18.54
CA ASP A 394 26.62 -20.83 -19.50
C ASP A 394 25.36 -20.40 -20.26
N HIS A 395 25.33 -20.68 -21.55
CA HIS A 395 24.21 -20.41 -22.45
C HIS A 395 23.84 -21.67 -23.22
N LEU A 396 22.54 -21.93 -23.38
CA LEU A 396 22.09 -22.81 -24.47
C LEU A 396 21.93 -21.98 -25.73
N VAL A 397 22.46 -22.49 -26.83
CA VAL A 397 22.36 -21.89 -28.16
C VAL A 397 21.63 -22.88 -29.04
N LEU A 398 20.41 -22.54 -29.43
CA LEU A 398 19.60 -23.31 -30.36
C LEU A 398 19.69 -22.67 -31.74
N PHE A 399 20.05 -23.45 -32.75
CA PHE A 399 20.24 -22.94 -34.11
C PHE A 399 19.83 -23.96 -35.17
N SER A 400 19.42 -23.46 -36.34
CA SER A 400 19.07 -24.30 -37.48
C SER A 400 20.32 -24.72 -38.26
N SER A 401 20.20 -25.76 -39.09
CA SER A 401 21.27 -26.19 -40.00
C SER A 401 21.74 -25.09 -40.96
N GLU A 402 20.95 -24.03 -41.19
CA GLU A 402 21.30 -22.92 -42.09
C GLU A 402 22.43 -22.04 -41.54
N VAL A 403 22.51 -21.89 -40.21
CA VAL A 403 23.50 -21.02 -39.55
C VAL A 403 24.55 -21.83 -38.77
N GLU A 404 24.54 -23.16 -38.91
CA GLU A 404 25.40 -24.06 -38.15
C GLU A 404 26.89 -23.79 -38.42
N LYS A 405 27.26 -23.53 -39.67
CA LYS A 405 28.65 -23.33 -40.05
C LYS A 405 29.22 -22.06 -39.40
N GLU A 406 28.45 -20.98 -39.38
CA GLU A 406 28.81 -19.71 -38.74
C GLU A 406 28.94 -19.88 -37.23
N ILE A 407 27.98 -20.55 -36.59
CA ILE A 407 27.98 -20.74 -35.13
C ILE A 407 29.15 -21.61 -34.68
N ARG A 408 29.41 -22.73 -35.35
CA ARG A 408 30.54 -23.60 -35.01
C ARG A 408 31.87 -22.90 -35.22
N SER A 409 32.03 -22.19 -36.34
CA SER A 409 33.23 -21.39 -36.61
C SER A 409 33.43 -20.30 -35.55
N TRP A 410 32.36 -19.64 -35.11
CA TRP A 410 32.41 -18.62 -34.05
C TRP A 410 32.78 -19.19 -32.68
N VAL A 411 32.23 -20.35 -32.33
CA VAL A 411 32.54 -21.08 -31.10
C VAL A 411 34.01 -21.51 -31.08
N ASP A 412 34.51 -22.08 -32.18
CA ASP A 412 35.89 -22.54 -32.30
C ASP A 412 36.88 -21.38 -32.29
N LEU A 413 36.58 -20.28 -32.99
CA LEU A 413 37.41 -19.08 -33.06
C LEU A 413 37.62 -18.42 -31.69
N ASN A 414 36.63 -18.50 -30.80
CA ASN A 414 36.72 -17.97 -29.44
C ASN A 414 37.15 -19.01 -28.40
N GLY A 415 37.35 -20.27 -28.81
CA GLY A 415 37.73 -21.37 -27.93
C GLY A 415 36.73 -21.66 -26.82
N PHE A 416 35.43 -21.45 -27.07
CA PHE A 416 34.41 -21.70 -26.04
C PHE A 416 34.26 -23.21 -25.78
N LEU A 417 34.28 -23.59 -24.50
CA LEU A 417 33.86 -24.93 -24.09
C LEU A 417 32.41 -25.13 -24.52
N ASN A 418 32.17 -26.16 -25.32
CA ASN A 418 30.85 -26.47 -25.84
C ASN A 418 30.54 -27.97 -25.76
N LYS A 419 29.26 -28.29 -25.62
CA LYS A 419 28.74 -29.65 -25.67
C LYS A 419 27.40 -29.66 -26.40
N GLU A 420 27.20 -30.61 -27.30
CA GLU A 420 25.93 -30.77 -27.99
C GLU A 420 24.90 -31.45 -27.08
N ILE A 421 23.68 -30.93 -27.10
CA ILE A 421 22.57 -31.39 -26.27
C ILE A 421 21.38 -31.73 -27.17
N SER A 422 20.80 -32.90 -26.94
CA SER A 422 19.58 -33.33 -27.62
C SER A 422 18.34 -32.79 -26.92
N ILE A 423 17.40 -32.26 -27.72
CA ILE A 423 16.08 -31.81 -27.26
C ILE A 423 15.05 -32.75 -27.90
N SER A 424 14.27 -33.45 -27.09
CA SER A 424 13.50 -34.62 -27.51
C SER A 424 12.37 -34.33 -28.49
N ASN A 425 11.82 -33.11 -28.45
CA ASN A 425 10.72 -32.67 -29.31
C ASN A 425 11.18 -31.78 -30.48
N LEU A 426 12.48 -31.73 -30.78
CA LEU A 426 13.04 -31.05 -31.94
C LEU A 426 13.45 -32.05 -33.04
N SER A 427 13.38 -31.60 -34.29
CA SER A 427 13.79 -32.38 -35.46
C SER A 427 15.30 -32.28 -35.66
N SER A 428 15.86 -33.17 -36.47
CA SER A 428 17.30 -33.18 -36.82
C SER A 428 17.80 -31.91 -37.53
N PHE A 429 16.90 -31.02 -37.96
CA PHE A 429 17.22 -29.73 -38.56
C PHE A 429 17.66 -28.66 -37.55
N TRP A 430 17.38 -28.88 -36.26
CA TRP A 430 17.75 -27.97 -35.17
C TRP A 430 18.80 -28.63 -34.29
N LYS A 431 19.84 -27.87 -33.93
CA LYS A 431 20.91 -28.30 -33.04
C LYS A 431 21.00 -27.38 -31.84
N CYS A 432 21.38 -27.93 -30.70
CA CYS A 432 21.56 -27.16 -29.47
C CYS A 432 22.95 -27.42 -28.89
N LEU A 433 23.69 -26.34 -28.63
CA LEU A 433 24.95 -26.37 -27.90
C LEU A 433 24.75 -25.72 -26.55
N ILE A 434 25.29 -26.32 -25.48
CA ILE A 434 25.64 -25.54 -24.30
C ILE A 434 27.03 -24.96 -24.53
N ILE A 435 27.17 -23.64 -24.39
CA ILE A 435 28.45 -22.95 -24.50
C ILE A 435 28.73 -22.16 -23.24
N LYS A 436 29.99 -22.07 -22.85
CA LYS A 436 30.44 -21.18 -21.79
C LYS A 436 31.19 -20.00 -22.38
N ILE A 437 30.62 -18.81 -22.24
CA ILE A 437 31.20 -17.58 -22.81
C ILE A 437 32.12 -16.96 -21.76
N HIS A 438 33.41 -16.84 -22.08
CA HIS A 438 34.40 -16.24 -21.18
C HIS A 438 34.26 -14.71 -21.11
N GLU A 439 34.86 -14.10 -20.08
CA GLU A 439 34.84 -12.64 -19.87
C GLU A 439 35.74 -11.86 -20.83
N LYS A 440 36.59 -12.55 -21.59
CA LYS A 440 37.51 -11.94 -22.57
C LYS A 440 36.76 -11.25 -23.71
N GLU A 441 37.52 -10.49 -24.51
CA GLU A 441 37.00 -9.89 -25.74
C GLU A 441 36.56 -11.01 -26.70
N ILE A 442 35.34 -10.88 -27.24
CA ILE A 442 34.75 -11.87 -28.15
C ILE A 442 35.05 -11.39 -29.56
N ILE A 443 35.61 -12.26 -30.38
CA ILE A 443 36.02 -11.96 -31.76
C ILE A 443 34.98 -12.55 -32.72
N GLY A 444 34.71 -11.85 -33.83
CA GLY A 444 33.84 -12.36 -34.90
C GLY A 444 32.33 -12.39 -34.57
N SER A 445 31.85 -11.60 -33.61
CA SER A 445 30.43 -11.52 -33.21
C SER A 445 29.54 -10.63 -34.10
N GLN A 446 30.07 -10.07 -35.19
CA GLN A 446 29.38 -9.10 -36.05
C GLN A 446 28.03 -9.62 -36.59
N PHE A 447 27.92 -10.91 -36.90
CA PHE A 447 26.68 -11.53 -37.36
C PHE A 447 25.61 -11.68 -36.25
N LEU A 448 26.04 -11.63 -34.97
CA LEU A 448 25.18 -11.71 -33.79
C LEU A 448 24.78 -10.33 -33.27
N GLU A 449 25.64 -9.32 -33.39
CA GLU A 449 25.47 -7.98 -32.79
C GLU A 449 24.24 -7.20 -33.27
N ASN A 450 23.72 -7.52 -34.47
CA ASN A 450 22.49 -6.92 -34.98
C ASN A 450 21.21 -7.47 -34.32
N HIS A 451 21.30 -8.62 -33.65
CA HIS A 451 20.16 -9.35 -33.08
C HIS A 451 20.29 -9.60 -31.58
N PHE A 452 21.52 -9.55 -31.03
CA PHE A 452 21.82 -9.87 -29.64
C PHE A 452 22.73 -8.81 -28.97
N VAL A 453 22.44 -8.52 -27.70
CA VAL A 453 23.21 -7.58 -26.88
C VAL A 453 24.14 -8.34 -25.92
N PHE A 454 25.44 -8.11 -26.01
CA PHE A 454 26.42 -8.68 -25.08
C PHE A 454 26.50 -7.85 -23.78
N THR A 455 26.39 -8.51 -22.63
CA THR A 455 26.37 -7.90 -21.30
C THR A 455 27.31 -8.64 -20.33
N GLN A 456 27.72 -7.99 -19.25
CA GLN A 456 28.54 -8.60 -18.19
C GLN A 456 27.64 -8.99 -17.00
N ALA A 457 27.85 -10.16 -16.40
CA ALA A 457 27.14 -10.56 -15.18
C ALA A 457 27.47 -9.58 -14.04
N GLN A 458 26.45 -9.02 -13.40
CA GLN A 458 26.62 -8.15 -12.23
C GLN A 458 26.34 -8.91 -10.94
N ASP A 459 27.23 -8.77 -9.97
CA ASP A 459 27.01 -9.23 -8.60
C ASP A 459 25.81 -8.50 -7.98
N LYS A 460 24.90 -9.24 -7.35
CA LYS A 460 23.64 -8.70 -6.82
C LYS A 460 23.17 -9.43 -5.56
N ILE A 461 22.74 -8.66 -4.56
CA ILE A 461 22.04 -9.15 -3.36
C ILE A 461 20.62 -8.58 -3.31
N SER A 462 19.62 -9.46 -3.32
CA SER A 462 18.20 -9.12 -3.21
C SER A 462 17.60 -9.71 -1.93
N LEU A 463 16.80 -8.93 -1.21
CA LEU A 463 16.11 -9.36 0.00
C LEU A 463 14.63 -9.57 -0.33
N LYS A 464 14.09 -10.75 -0.02
CA LYS A 464 12.70 -11.12 -0.26
C LYS A 464 12.06 -11.61 1.03
N ASP A 465 10.77 -11.38 1.18
CA ASP A 465 9.98 -11.89 2.31
C ASP A 465 10.48 -11.44 3.70
N GLY A 466 10.03 -12.12 4.76
CA GLY A 466 10.32 -11.81 6.15
C GLY A 466 9.40 -10.73 6.72
N LEU A 467 9.40 -10.62 8.05
CA LEU A 467 8.63 -9.58 8.75
C LEU A 467 9.48 -8.32 8.91
N LYS A 468 9.47 -7.48 7.88
CA LYS A 468 10.20 -6.21 7.83
C LYS A 468 9.61 -5.19 8.82
N VAL A 469 10.39 -4.75 9.79
CA VAL A 469 9.99 -3.81 10.86
C VAL A 469 10.45 -2.37 10.60
N GLY A 470 11.45 -2.18 9.74
CA GLY A 470 12.04 -0.87 9.42
C GLY A 470 12.83 -0.90 8.10
N ASN A 471 13.54 0.17 7.77
CA ASN A 471 14.38 0.17 6.56
C ASN A 471 15.60 -0.75 6.77
N MET A 472 15.70 -1.80 5.97
CA MET A 472 16.72 -2.85 6.14
C MET A 472 16.67 -3.53 7.54
N GLU A 473 15.51 -3.49 8.21
CA GLU A 473 15.32 -4.11 9.53
C GLU A 473 14.20 -5.16 9.48
N TRP A 474 14.46 -6.32 10.09
CA TRP A 474 13.50 -7.43 10.21
C TRP A 474 13.42 -7.92 11.65
N LEU A 475 12.29 -8.52 11.98
CA LEU A 475 12.15 -9.28 13.22
C LEU A 475 13.12 -10.46 13.22
N LEU A 476 13.82 -10.70 14.33
CA LEU A 476 14.85 -11.74 14.45
C LEU A 476 14.32 -13.14 14.12
N ASP A 477 13.14 -13.48 14.63
CA ASP A 477 12.47 -14.77 14.39
C ASP A 477 11.85 -14.87 12.98
N ALA A 478 11.90 -13.78 12.21
CA ALA A 478 11.31 -13.69 10.88
C ALA A 478 12.17 -12.93 9.87
N PRO A 479 13.43 -13.37 9.65
CA PRO A 479 14.39 -12.72 8.77
C PRO A 479 13.97 -12.86 7.29
N PRO A 480 14.55 -12.04 6.38
CA PRO A 480 14.30 -12.16 4.96
C PRO A 480 14.97 -13.40 4.36
N GLN A 481 14.48 -13.83 3.21
CA GLN A 481 15.24 -14.65 2.27
C GLN A 481 16.22 -13.76 1.50
N VAL A 482 17.43 -14.25 1.28
CA VAL A 482 18.49 -13.52 0.57
C VAL A 482 18.80 -14.23 -0.72
N SER A 483 18.45 -13.60 -1.84
CA SER A 483 18.78 -14.07 -3.18
C SER A 483 20.08 -13.42 -3.63
N ILE A 484 21.05 -14.24 -3.99
CA ILE A 484 22.39 -13.85 -4.39
C ILE A 484 22.61 -14.27 -5.84
N VAL A 485 23.16 -13.36 -6.64
CA VAL A 485 23.64 -13.63 -8.01
C VAL A 485 25.08 -13.14 -8.08
N THR A 486 26.00 -14.00 -8.52
CA THR A 486 27.43 -13.77 -8.59
C THR A 486 28.13 -14.77 -9.54
N SER A 487 29.45 -14.75 -9.61
CA SER A 487 30.23 -15.74 -10.35
C SER A 487 30.24 -17.11 -9.66
N PRO A 488 30.27 -18.22 -10.41
CA PRO A 488 30.40 -19.58 -9.85
C PRO A 488 31.60 -19.73 -8.92
N LYS A 489 31.46 -20.61 -7.92
CA LYS A 489 32.44 -20.92 -6.86
C LYS A 489 32.80 -19.76 -5.92
N THR A 490 31.93 -18.75 -5.81
CA THR A 490 32.11 -17.62 -4.90
C THR A 490 31.73 -17.97 -3.47
N THR A 491 32.59 -17.66 -2.50
CA THR A 491 32.33 -17.84 -1.06
C THR A 491 31.55 -16.66 -0.50
N ILE A 492 30.47 -16.96 0.22
CA ILE A 492 29.61 -15.99 0.91
C ILE A 492 30.05 -15.86 2.36
N TYR A 493 30.23 -14.63 2.81
CA TYR A 493 30.59 -14.29 4.18
C TYR A 493 29.39 -13.63 4.88
N ILE A 494 29.14 -14.01 6.13
CA ILE A 494 28.21 -13.33 7.03
C ILE A 494 28.99 -12.89 8.27
N ASN A 495 29.03 -11.58 8.53
CA ASN A 495 29.86 -10.99 9.59
C ASN A 495 31.31 -11.48 9.53
N ASP A 496 31.86 -11.48 8.31
CA ASP A 496 33.22 -11.92 7.99
C ASP A 496 33.53 -13.41 8.26
N VAL A 497 32.52 -14.21 8.63
CA VAL A 497 32.62 -15.67 8.72
C VAL A 497 32.19 -16.29 7.39
N PRO A 498 33.02 -17.15 6.75
CA PRO A 498 32.61 -17.87 5.54
C PRO A 498 31.52 -18.89 5.89
N VAL A 499 30.36 -18.79 5.24
CA VAL A 499 29.20 -19.64 5.55
C VAL A 499 29.07 -20.78 4.54
N PHE A 500 29.17 -20.48 3.25
CA PHE A 500 29.11 -21.48 2.16
C PHE A 500 29.64 -20.89 0.85
N SER A 501 29.86 -21.75 -0.17
CA SER A 501 30.27 -21.34 -1.51
C SER A 501 29.20 -21.69 -2.54
N LEU A 502 28.88 -20.75 -3.43
CA LEU A 502 27.89 -20.94 -4.49
C LEU A 502 28.50 -21.71 -5.66
N ILE A 503 27.98 -22.89 -5.99
CA ILE A 503 28.51 -23.70 -7.10
C ILE A 503 28.19 -23.06 -8.45
N ASP A 504 26.94 -22.63 -8.65
CA ASP A 504 26.41 -22.14 -9.93
C ASP A 504 26.35 -20.60 -10.04
N GLY A 505 26.80 -19.88 -9.00
CA GLY A 505 26.78 -18.42 -8.96
C GLY A 505 25.40 -17.81 -8.69
N GLU A 506 24.39 -18.60 -8.36
CA GLU A 506 23.08 -18.09 -7.93
C GLU A 506 22.42 -19.02 -6.93
N ASP A 507 21.88 -18.47 -5.83
CA ASP A 507 21.09 -19.22 -4.85
C ASP A 507 20.23 -18.29 -3.99
N THR A 508 19.30 -18.87 -3.24
CA THR A 508 18.49 -18.19 -2.23
C THR A 508 18.72 -18.79 -0.85
N ILE A 509 19.27 -18.00 0.06
CA ILE A 509 19.48 -18.36 1.45
C ILE A 509 18.22 -18.06 2.25
N ASN A 510 17.70 -19.06 2.96
CA ASN A 510 16.73 -18.82 4.00
C ASN A 510 17.46 -18.57 5.33
N PHE A 511 17.48 -17.32 5.80
CA PHE A 511 18.17 -16.93 7.03
C PHE A 511 17.66 -17.67 8.28
N ARG A 512 16.43 -18.22 8.25
CA ARG A 512 15.94 -19.05 9.36
C ARG A 512 16.77 -20.32 9.56
N ASN A 513 17.37 -20.84 8.50
CA ASN A 513 18.19 -22.05 8.56
C ASN A 513 19.57 -21.78 9.17
N LEU A 514 19.94 -20.51 9.35
CA LEU A 514 21.22 -20.11 9.93
C LEU A 514 21.18 -20.00 11.46
N HIS A 515 20.04 -20.31 12.09
CA HIS A 515 19.85 -20.29 13.55
C HIS A 515 20.38 -19.02 14.23
N LEU A 516 20.03 -17.86 13.67
CA LEU A 516 20.45 -16.55 14.19
C LEU A 516 19.74 -16.26 15.52
N ILE A 517 20.50 -16.04 16.59
CA ILE A 517 19.99 -15.88 17.97
C ILE A 517 20.15 -14.47 18.55
N GLU A 518 20.86 -13.57 17.88
CA GLU A 518 21.20 -12.25 18.41
C GLU A 518 20.53 -11.11 17.63
N SER A 519 19.96 -10.16 18.35
CA SER A 519 19.48 -8.91 17.78
C SER A 519 20.65 -7.97 17.44
N LYS A 520 21.20 -8.11 16.23
CA LYS A 520 22.32 -7.31 15.73
C LYS A 520 22.30 -7.09 14.22
N ILE A 521 23.28 -6.34 13.73
CA ILE A 521 23.54 -6.18 12.30
C ILE A 521 24.22 -7.45 11.77
N TYR A 522 23.69 -7.98 10.68
CA TYR A 522 24.25 -9.06 9.89
C TYR A 522 24.70 -8.51 8.54
N LYS A 523 25.99 -8.66 8.26
CA LYS A 523 26.69 -8.14 7.09
C LYS A 523 26.97 -9.28 6.12
N ILE A 524 26.32 -9.26 4.97
CA ILE A 524 26.47 -10.27 3.91
C ILE A 524 27.45 -9.72 2.88
N ARG A 525 28.53 -10.45 2.60
CA ARG A 525 29.58 -10.01 1.67
C ARG A 525 30.04 -11.14 0.76
N PHE A 526 30.30 -10.81 -0.49
CA PHE A 526 31.07 -11.62 -1.44
C PHE A 526 31.66 -10.70 -2.51
N ASN A 527 32.85 -11.04 -3.01
CA ASN A 527 33.61 -10.17 -3.92
C ASN A 527 33.64 -8.72 -3.39
N ASP A 528 33.28 -7.75 -4.24
CA ASP A 528 33.12 -6.32 -3.90
C ASP A 528 31.67 -5.93 -3.54
N THR A 529 30.77 -6.91 -3.40
CA THR A 529 29.35 -6.68 -3.08
C THR A 529 29.05 -6.94 -1.62
N GLU A 530 28.33 -6.00 -1.01
CA GLU A 530 28.00 -6.04 0.41
C GLU A 530 26.56 -5.58 0.66
N LYS A 531 25.90 -6.21 1.63
CA LYS A 531 24.59 -5.76 2.13
C LYS A 531 24.44 -6.04 3.61
N THR A 532 23.93 -5.08 4.35
CA THR A 532 23.66 -5.21 5.78
C THR A 532 22.16 -5.38 6.02
N ILE A 533 21.79 -6.23 6.97
CA ILE A 533 20.45 -6.34 7.53
C ILE A 533 20.52 -6.21 9.05
N LEU A 534 19.53 -5.57 9.66
CA LEU A 534 19.41 -5.51 11.11
C LEU A 534 18.28 -6.45 11.55
N LEU A 535 18.60 -7.43 12.38
CA LEU A 535 17.60 -8.30 13.00
C LEU A 535 17.31 -7.81 14.42
N LYS A 536 16.02 -7.65 14.76
CA LYS A 536 15.57 -7.08 16.04
C LYS A 536 14.59 -7.99 16.78
N ASN A 537 14.72 -8.06 18.11
CA ASN A 537 13.71 -8.60 19.04
C ASN A 537 13.76 -7.96 20.44
N ASN A 538 14.88 -7.36 20.84
CA ASN A 538 15.02 -6.54 22.05
C ASN A 538 14.23 -5.25 21.85
N HIS A 539 13.25 -4.95 22.68
CA HIS A 539 12.64 -3.62 22.81
C HIS A 539 11.74 -3.50 24.05
N GLU A 540 12.06 -2.56 24.95
CA GLU A 540 11.23 -2.18 26.09
C GLU A 540 10.23 -1.08 25.71
N ASN A 541 8.98 -1.19 26.15
CA ASN A 541 7.96 -0.12 26.18
C ASN A 541 8.04 0.89 25.02
N LEU A 542 8.08 0.38 23.79
CA LEU A 542 8.35 1.15 22.56
C LEU A 542 7.39 2.30 22.27
N ILE A 543 6.22 2.25 22.87
CA ILE A 543 5.11 3.15 22.57
C ILE A 543 4.70 3.78 23.88
N THR A 544 4.95 5.08 23.99
CA THR A 544 4.54 5.91 25.13
C THR A 544 3.19 6.55 24.81
N PHE A 545 2.43 6.86 25.86
CA PHE A 545 1.17 7.60 25.70
C PHE A 545 1.37 9.04 25.22
N SER A 546 2.53 9.66 25.52
CA SER A 546 2.83 11.03 25.09
C SER A 546 2.90 11.18 23.57
N ASP A 547 3.42 10.15 22.89
CA ASP A 547 3.66 10.17 21.45
C ASP A 547 2.51 9.52 20.66
N PHE A 548 1.56 8.89 21.36
CA PHE A 548 0.43 8.21 20.75
C PHE A 548 -0.74 9.18 20.52
N LYS A 549 -1.27 9.18 19.29
CA LYS A 549 -2.48 9.94 18.96
C LYS A 549 -3.71 9.06 19.17
N PRO A 550 -4.52 9.28 20.22
CA PRO A 550 -5.72 8.50 20.44
C PRO A 550 -6.73 8.73 19.30
N LYS A 551 -7.52 7.70 19.04
CA LYS A 551 -8.60 7.77 18.05
C LYS A 551 -9.79 8.50 18.67
N GLU A 552 -10.38 9.42 17.90
CA GLU A 552 -11.57 10.17 18.29
C GLU A 552 -12.83 9.41 17.89
N TYR A 553 -13.81 9.36 18.79
CA TYR A 553 -15.09 8.67 18.60
C TYR A 553 -16.30 9.56 18.96
N SER A 554 -17.44 9.26 18.34
CA SER A 554 -18.82 9.69 18.72
C SER A 554 -19.06 11.19 18.99
N ASP A 555 -19.10 12.03 17.96
CA ASP A 555 -19.61 13.44 17.89
C ASP A 555 -19.34 14.41 19.07
N GLY A 556 -18.39 14.05 19.93
CA GLY A 556 -17.98 14.78 21.13
C GLY A 556 -16.57 14.37 21.56
N ASN A 557 -15.71 14.07 20.59
CA ASN A 557 -14.25 13.87 20.72
C ASN A 557 -13.78 12.90 21.83
N LEU A 558 -14.48 11.78 22.07
CA LEU A 558 -14.02 10.74 23.01
C LEU A 558 -12.70 10.13 22.51
N LYS A 559 -11.64 10.22 23.31
CA LYS A 559 -10.27 9.79 23.03
C LYS A 559 -9.90 8.60 23.91
N ILE A 560 -9.65 7.47 23.26
CA ILE A 560 -9.32 6.21 23.93
C ILE A 560 -8.05 5.62 23.31
N ALA A 561 -7.21 5.02 24.15
CA ALA A 561 -6.13 4.15 23.73
C ALA A 561 -6.16 2.87 24.59
N GLY A 562 -6.57 1.76 23.98
CA GLY A 562 -6.69 0.47 24.68
C GLY A 562 -7.76 0.52 25.74
N THR A 563 -7.33 0.41 27.00
CA THR A 563 -8.20 0.51 28.17
C THR A 563 -8.00 1.80 28.96
N TYR A 564 -7.39 2.81 28.34
CA TYR A 564 -7.21 4.15 28.90
C TYR A 564 -8.11 5.17 28.20
N ILE A 565 -8.77 6.03 28.99
CA ILE A 565 -9.69 7.07 28.52
C ILE A 565 -9.04 8.41 28.85
N TYR A 566 -8.85 9.27 27.85
CA TYR A 566 -8.17 10.55 28.05
C TYR A 566 -9.08 11.64 28.60
N ASP A 567 -10.38 11.53 28.37
CA ASP A 567 -11.34 12.58 28.68
C ASP A 567 -11.80 12.55 30.14
N SER A 568 -12.23 13.71 30.63
CA SER A 568 -12.86 13.80 31.94
C SER A 568 -14.18 13.03 31.94
N LEU A 569 -14.28 12.03 32.81
CA LEU A 569 -15.49 11.25 32.94
C LEU A 569 -16.64 12.05 33.57
N GLU A 570 -16.38 13.18 34.22
CA GLU A 570 -17.38 14.00 34.92
C GLU A 570 -18.50 14.50 33.99
N ASP A 571 -18.18 14.78 32.72
CA ASP A 571 -19.10 15.32 31.72
C ASP A 571 -20.12 14.31 31.18
N TYR A 572 -19.92 13.02 31.47
CA TYR A 572 -20.83 11.97 31.04
C TYR A 572 -21.74 11.59 32.21
N PRO A 573 -23.07 11.47 32.09
CA PRO A 573 -23.88 11.05 33.25
C PRO A 573 -23.66 9.56 33.55
N ARG A 574 -23.57 9.19 34.84
CA ARG A 574 -23.52 7.76 35.23
C ARG A 574 -24.76 7.03 34.69
N PRO A 575 -24.62 5.80 34.16
CA PRO A 575 -25.77 5.02 33.67
C PRO A 575 -26.85 4.80 34.72
N TYR A 576 -26.49 4.83 36.01
CA TYR A 576 -27.42 4.62 37.12
C TYR A 576 -27.40 5.76 38.14
N LYS A 577 -28.58 6.04 38.70
CA LYS A 577 -28.79 6.82 39.93
C LYS A 577 -29.44 5.93 40.97
N GLN A 578 -28.84 5.84 42.16
CA GLN A 578 -29.42 5.10 43.28
C GLN A 578 -30.34 6.02 44.10
N ARG A 579 -31.53 5.54 44.47
CA ARG A 579 -32.37 6.18 45.50
C ARG A 579 -32.86 5.08 46.45
N GLY A 580 -32.31 5.06 47.66
CA GLY A 580 -32.52 3.97 48.62
C GLY A 580 -32.03 2.63 48.06
N TYR A 581 -32.89 1.61 48.11
CA TYR A 581 -32.61 0.25 47.62
C TYR A 581 -32.90 0.03 46.12
N LYS A 582 -33.35 1.07 45.41
CA LYS A 582 -33.70 0.99 43.98
C LYS A 582 -32.68 1.74 43.14
N ALA A 583 -32.28 1.13 42.03
CA ALA A 583 -31.47 1.76 41.00
C ALA A 583 -32.37 2.19 39.82
N PHE A 584 -32.08 3.37 39.29
CA PHE A 584 -32.76 3.96 38.14
C PHE A 584 -31.76 4.25 37.04
N LEU A 585 -32.09 3.93 35.79
CA LEU A 585 -31.28 4.32 34.64
C LEU A 585 -31.37 5.84 34.41
N SER A 586 -30.22 6.49 34.20
CA SER A 586 -30.15 7.94 33.89
C SER A 586 -30.13 8.15 32.37
N THR A 587 -30.90 9.13 31.91
CA THR A 587 -31.06 9.52 30.50
C THR A 587 -30.56 10.94 30.27
N LYS A 588 -30.01 11.22 29.07
CA LYS A 588 -29.71 12.60 28.63
C LYS A 588 -30.98 13.38 28.26
N ASP A 589 -32.00 12.73 27.70
CA ASP A 589 -33.10 13.42 27.01
C ASP A 589 -34.51 13.28 27.61
N THR A 590 -34.70 12.56 28.72
CA THR A 590 -36.03 12.40 29.33
C THR A 590 -35.96 12.29 30.84
N ASN A 591 -36.87 12.91 31.58
CA ASN A 591 -37.06 12.67 33.03
C ASN A 591 -37.65 11.27 33.34
N THR A 592 -37.58 10.31 32.41
CA THR A 592 -38.21 8.99 32.55
C THR A 592 -37.27 8.00 33.23
N THR A 593 -37.55 7.70 34.49
CA THR A 593 -36.82 6.71 35.28
C THR A 593 -37.45 5.31 35.15
N LYS A 594 -36.75 4.34 34.55
CA LYS A 594 -37.20 2.93 34.54
C LYS A 594 -36.72 2.23 35.82
N VAL A 595 -37.65 1.69 36.60
CA VAL A 595 -37.35 0.91 37.82
C VAL A 595 -36.77 -0.45 37.43
N ILE A 596 -35.64 -0.83 38.03
CA ILE A 596 -34.97 -2.10 37.78
C ILE A 596 -35.35 -3.08 38.91
N PRO A 597 -35.84 -4.31 38.61
CA PRO A 597 -36.38 -5.23 39.63
C PRO A 597 -35.37 -5.83 40.62
N LYS A 598 -34.06 -5.61 40.44
CA LYS A 598 -33.00 -6.19 41.27
C LYS A 598 -32.10 -5.10 41.85
N PHE A 599 -31.61 -5.34 43.06
CA PHE A 599 -30.49 -4.60 43.63
C PHE A 599 -29.32 -4.63 42.64
N ILE A 600 -28.96 -3.47 42.10
CA ILE A 600 -27.64 -3.26 41.52
C ILE A 600 -26.80 -2.82 42.71
N ASN A 601 -25.91 -3.71 43.21
CA ASN A 601 -24.93 -3.30 44.20
C ASN A 601 -23.98 -2.32 43.49
N ALA A 602 -24.15 -1.03 43.78
CA ALA A 602 -23.52 0.07 43.06
C ALA A 602 -22.05 0.30 43.47
N MET A 603 -21.23 -0.77 43.55
CA MET A 603 -19.79 -0.66 43.69
C MET A 603 -19.05 -1.81 42.96
N PRO A 604 -17.86 -1.56 42.39
CA PRO A 604 -17.09 -2.52 41.57
C PRO A 604 -16.71 -3.84 42.25
N PHE A 605 -16.77 -3.88 43.58
CA PHE A 605 -16.18 -4.93 44.41
C PHE A 605 -17.23 -5.76 45.17
N ASN A 606 -18.52 -5.58 44.88
CA ASN A 606 -19.56 -6.42 45.49
C ASN A 606 -19.98 -7.56 44.55
N ILE A 607 -18.97 -8.18 43.92
CA ILE A 607 -19.13 -9.34 43.05
C ILE A 607 -18.59 -10.51 43.86
N ASN A 608 -19.45 -11.35 44.44
CA ASN A 608 -19.05 -12.54 45.20
C ASN A 608 -18.40 -13.63 44.33
N ARG A 609 -17.29 -13.32 43.64
CA ARG A 609 -16.55 -14.17 42.72
C ARG A 609 -15.06 -13.87 42.82
N SER A 610 -14.28 -14.92 43.03
CA SER A 610 -12.84 -14.85 42.94
C SER A 610 -12.38 -14.84 41.48
N TYR A 611 -11.14 -14.45 41.21
CA TYR A 611 -10.45 -14.63 39.93
C TYR A 611 -10.46 -16.08 39.44
N LYS A 612 -10.67 -17.06 40.33
CA LYS A 612 -10.86 -18.47 39.97
C LYS A 612 -12.21 -18.74 39.32
N ASP A 613 -13.20 -17.90 39.60
CA ASP A 613 -14.58 -18.09 39.16
C ASP A 613 -14.91 -17.31 37.89
N ILE A 614 -14.07 -16.38 37.43
CA ILE A 614 -14.39 -15.48 36.28
C ILE A 614 -14.46 -16.20 34.92
N GLY A 615 -14.21 -17.51 34.88
CA GLY A 615 -14.32 -18.33 33.67
C GLY A 615 -13.11 -18.25 32.74
N VAL A 616 -11.93 -17.92 33.30
CA VAL A 616 -10.62 -17.93 32.64
C VAL A 616 -9.80 -19.10 33.16
N THR A 617 -9.24 -19.89 32.25
CA THR A 617 -8.28 -20.95 32.61
C THR A 617 -6.87 -20.39 32.52
N PHE A 618 -6.12 -20.45 33.61
CA PHE A 618 -4.73 -20.00 33.67
C PHE A 618 -3.76 -21.16 33.47
N SER A 619 -2.69 -20.96 32.71
CA SER A 619 -1.62 -21.95 32.59
C SER A 619 -0.72 -21.94 33.82
N GLY A 620 -0.42 -23.12 34.37
CA GLY A 620 0.52 -23.29 35.49
C GLY A 620 2.00 -23.23 35.09
N ASN A 621 2.30 -23.52 33.81
CA ASN A 621 3.64 -23.48 33.21
C ASN A 621 3.62 -22.55 31.99
N VAL A 622 4.71 -21.80 31.78
CA VAL A 622 4.90 -20.95 30.59
C VAL A 622 5.01 -21.87 29.37
N THR A 623 4.12 -21.72 28.40
CA THR A 623 4.26 -22.42 27.12
C THR A 623 5.51 -21.90 26.40
N THR A 624 6.49 -22.76 26.17
CA THR A 624 7.74 -22.42 25.48
C THR A 624 7.57 -22.24 23.97
N VAL A 625 6.45 -22.69 23.40
CA VAL A 625 6.18 -22.59 21.96
C VAL A 625 5.57 -21.23 21.63
N VAL A 626 6.32 -20.43 20.86
CA VAL A 626 5.86 -19.13 20.35
C VAL A 626 4.77 -19.37 19.31
N ARG A 627 3.56 -18.87 19.57
CA ARG A 627 2.44 -19.02 18.64
C ARG A 627 2.54 -17.98 17.50
N PRO A 628 2.08 -18.30 16.28
CA PRO A 628 2.14 -17.36 15.16
C PRO A 628 1.46 -16.01 15.44
N ILE A 629 0.37 -16.01 16.21
CA ILE A 629 -0.32 -14.77 16.60
C ILE A 629 0.48 -13.91 17.57
N ASP A 630 1.20 -14.51 18.52
CA ASP A 630 2.02 -13.76 19.48
C ASP A 630 3.22 -13.15 18.77
N LEU A 631 3.84 -13.90 17.86
CA LEU A 631 4.90 -13.40 16.98
C LEU A 631 4.42 -12.27 16.07
N PHE A 632 3.22 -12.42 15.49
CA PHE A 632 2.61 -11.38 14.67
C PHE A 632 2.31 -10.12 15.49
N PHE A 633 1.80 -10.29 16.71
CA PHE A 633 1.52 -9.16 17.58
C PHE A 633 2.79 -8.44 18.04
N GLU A 634 3.86 -9.18 18.32
CA GLU A 634 5.19 -8.62 18.58
C GLU A 634 5.71 -7.83 17.37
N TYR A 635 5.58 -8.38 16.16
CA TYR A 635 5.88 -7.67 14.92
C TYR A 635 5.13 -6.34 14.80
N LEU A 636 3.82 -6.34 15.05
CA LEU A 636 3.01 -5.13 15.03
C LEU A 636 3.51 -4.13 16.09
N THR A 637 3.81 -4.61 17.30
CA THR A 637 4.30 -3.79 18.42
C THR A 637 5.60 -3.08 18.05
N ILE A 638 6.55 -3.79 17.46
CA ILE A 638 7.84 -3.22 17.05
C ILE A 638 7.65 -2.18 15.94
N ARG A 639 6.75 -2.46 15.00
CA ARG A 639 6.42 -1.52 13.93
C ARG A 639 5.64 -0.29 14.39
N LYS A 640 4.92 -0.38 15.52
CA LYS A 640 4.05 0.63 16.11
C LYS A 640 2.83 1.00 15.26
N GLU A 641 2.97 1.15 13.95
CA GLU A 641 1.91 1.51 13.01
C GLU A 641 2.16 0.99 11.59
N GLY A 642 1.11 0.98 10.78
CA GLY A 642 1.21 0.62 9.37
C GLY A 642 -0.12 0.66 8.61
N ASN A 643 -0.10 0.08 7.41
CA ASN A 643 -1.24 0.03 6.50
C ASN A 643 -1.71 -1.42 6.27
N TRP A 644 -2.84 -1.57 5.56
CA TRP A 644 -3.44 -2.87 5.32
C TRP A 644 -2.53 -3.85 4.59
N GLU A 645 -1.71 -3.36 3.64
CA GLU A 645 -0.80 -4.22 2.90
C GLU A 645 0.28 -4.81 3.81
N SER A 646 0.88 -4.00 4.69
CA SER A 646 1.84 -4.49 5.68
C SER A 646 1.21 -5.48 6.67
N PHE A 647 -0.05 -5.24 7.06
CA PHE A 647 -0.81 -6.17 7.90
C PHE A 647 -1.05 -7.51 7.20
N LEU A 648 -1.51 -7.47 5.93
CA LEU A 648 -1.73 -8.66 5.11
C LEU A 648 -0.43 -9.44 4.88
N LYS A 649 0.70 -8.77 4.62
CA LYS A 649 2.01 -9.44 4.48
C LYS A 649 2.38 -10.19 5.76
N GLY A 650 2.20 -9.57 6.93
CA GLY A 650 2.49 -10.25 8.19
C GLY A 650 1.52 -11.39 8.51
N VAL A 651 0.22 -11.21 8.25
CA VAL A 651 -0.77 -12.31 8.35
C VAL A 651 -0.43 -13.46 7.41
N LYS A 652 -0.08 -13.16 6.15
CA LYS A 652 0.33 -14.16 5.14
C LYS A 652 1.53 -14.97 5.63
N TRP A 653 2.50 -14.27 6.22
CA TRP A 653 3.71 -14.89 6.73
C TRP A 653 3.42 -15.81 7.93
N CYS A 654 2.59 -15.36 8.88
CA CYS A 654 2.30 -16.10 10.11
C CYS A 654 1.30 -17.24 9.92
N PHE A 655 0.31 -17.08 9.04
CA PHE A 655 -0.83 -18.00 8.91
C PHE A 655 -1.00 -18.60 7.51
N GLY A 656 -0.13 -18.24 6.56
CA GLY A 656 -0.19 -18.70 5.17
C GLY A 656 -1.12 -17.87 4.27
N SER A 657 -1.13 -18.23 2.98
CA SER A 657 -1.87 -17.50 1.94
C SER A 657 -3.33 -17.93 1.79
N GLN A 658 -3.71 -19.09 2.34
CA GLN A 658 -5.07 -19.63 2.19
C GLN A 658 -6.07 -18.77 2.97
N ASN A 659 -7.16 -18.37 2.31
CA ASN A 659 -8.24 -17.57 2.91
C ASN A 659 -7.76 -16.29 3.63
N ILE A 660 -6.68 -15.67 3.14
CA ILE A 660 -6.01 -14.53 3.79
C ILE A 660 -6.96 -13.38 4.14
N GLY A 661 -7.98 -13.12 3.31
CA GLY A 661 -9.00 -12.10 3.59
C GLY A 661 -9.82 -12.39 4.84
N LEU A 662 -10.26 -13.65 5.03
CA LEU A 662 -11.02 -14.06 6.21
C LEU A 662 -10.12 -14.11 7.46
N THR A 663 -8.91 -14.66 7.31
CA THR A 663 -7.93 -14.75 8.40
C THR A 663 -7.54 -13.36 8.90
N SER A 664 -7.20 -12.44 8.01
CA SER A 664 -6.86 -11.06 8.37
C SER A 664 -8.02 -10.33 9.05
N TYR A 665 -9.25 -10.54 8.60
CA TYR A 665 -10.43 -9.99 9.26
C TYR A 665 -10.59 -10.51 10.71
N LYS A 666 -10.45 -11.82 10.93
CA LYS A 666 -10.55 -12.44 12.27
C LYS A 666 -9.45 -11.94 13.20
N VAL A 667 -8.20 -11.88 12.73
CA VAL A 667 -7.06 -11.37 13.50
C VAL A 667 -7.26 -9.90 13.85
N ARG A 668 -7.61 -9.06 12.87
CA ARG A 668 -7.92 -7.64 13.06
C ARG A 668 -8.98 -7.44 14.14
N GLN A 669 -10.08 -8.17 14.05
CA GLN A 669 -11.20 -8.04 14.98
C GLN A 669 -10.77 -8.36 16.41
N LYS A 670 -10.05 -9.46 16.63
CA LYS A 670 -9.59 -9.88 17.97
C LYS A 670 -8.59 -8.88 18.57
N LEU A 671 -7.64 -8.38 17.76
CA LEU A 671 -6.67 -7.38 18.20
C LEU A 671 -7.36 -6.07 18.66
N SER A 672 -8.39 -5.63 17.94
CA SER A 672 -9.12 -4.42 18.36
C SER A 672 -10.01 -4.65 19.57
N GLN A 673 -10.71 -5.79 19.62
CA GLN A 673 -11.57 -6.17 20.74
C GLN A 673 -10.82 -6.18 22.07
N LEU A 674 -9.59 -6.66 22.09
CA LEU A 674 -8.76 -6.72 23.30
C LEU A 674 -8.11 -5.38 23.64
N GLY A 675 -8.20 -4.37 22.76
CA GLY A 675 -7.54 -3.08 22.93
C GLY A 675 -6.04 -3.12 22.64
N PHE A 676 -5.57 -4.06 21.82
CA PHE A 676 -4.15 -4.18 21.47
C PHE A 676 -3.75 -3.29 20.29
N VAL A 677 -4.61 -3.21 19.27
CA VAL A 677 -4.34 -2.47 18.03
C VAL A 677 -5.60 -1.72 17.59
N GLU A 678 -5.47 -0.44 17.31
CA GLU A 678 -6.52 0.36 16.68
C GLU A 678 -6.50 0.17 15.16
N PHE A 679 -7.68 0.02 14.57
CA PHE A 679 -7.84 0.01 13.12
C PHE A 679 -8.71 1.17 12.66
N ILE A 680 -8.24 1.88 11.63
CA ILE A 680 -8.91 3.03 11.03
C ILE A 680 -9.17 2.70 9.57
N ARG A 681 -10.44 2.65 9.19
CA ARG A 681 -10.85 2.27 7.83
C ARG A 681 -10.52 3.39 6.84
N ASP A 682 -9.99 3.04 5.68
CA ASP A 682 -9.68 3.97 4.58
C ASP A 682 -10.94 4.23 3.75
N GLY A 683 -11.69 5.29 4.12
CA GLY A 683 -12.94 5.68 3.50
C GLY A 683 -13.95 4.53 3.42
N ASP A 684 -14.45 4.25 2.22
CA ASP A 684 -15.41 3.16 1.93
C ASP A 684 -14.77 1.87 1.45
N SER A 685 -13.45 1.78 1.49
CA SER A 685 -12.71 0.58 1.11
C SER A 685 -12.73 -0.48 2.21
N ASN A 686 -12.29 -1.71 1.92
CA ASN A 686 -12.03 -2.72 2.94
C ASN A 686 -10.60 -2.65 3.52
N LYS A 687 -9.87 -1.57 3.28
CA LYS A 687 -8.50 -1.37 3.76
C LYS A 687 -8.51 -0.59 5.08
N TYR A 688 -7.53 -0.86 5.91
CA TYR A 688 -7.34 -0.20 7.20
C TYR A 688 -5.91 0.31 7.36
N PHE A 689 -5.76 1.44 8.02
CA PHE A 689 -4.56 1.78 8.77
C PHE A 689 -4.63 1.16 10.15
N TRP A 690 -3.48 0.86 10.73
CA TRP A 690 -3.42 0.26 12.07
C TRP A 690 -2.33 0.91 12.91
N ASN A 691 -2.62 1.10 14.19
CA ASN A 691 -1.71 1.65 15.18
C ASN A 691 -1.78 0.76 16.43
N VAL A 692 -0.64 0.26 16.88
CA VAL A 692 -0.54 -0.47 18.14
C VAL A 692 -0.69 0.52 19.29
N ILE A 693 -1.53 0.14 20.22
CA ILE A 693 -1.87 0.96 21.37
C ILE A 693 -0.72 0.86 22.40
N PRO A 694 -0.36 1.93 23.12
CA PRO A 694 0.59 1.83 24.23
C PRO A 694 0.12 0.87 25.33
N MET A 695 1.05 0.24 26.05
CA MET A 695 0.70 -0.69 27.12
C MET A 695 -0.16 0.00 28.18
N SER A 696 -1.36 -0.54 28.42
CA SER A 696 -2.28 -0.04 29.45
C SER A 696 -2.95 -1.21 30.19
N ILE A 697 -3.66 -0.86 31.26
CA ILE A 697 -4.22 -1.83 32.18
C ILE A 697 -5.71 -1.58 32.35
N ALA A 698 -6.48 -2.66 32.45
CA ALA A 698 -7.88 -2.61 32.86
C ALA A 698 -8.11 -3.44 34.12
N VAL A 699 -8.80 -2.83 35.08
CA VAL A 699 -9.26 -3.47 36.31
C VAL A 699 -10.34 -4.48 35.99
N MET A 700 -10.19 -5.69 36.55
CA MET A 700 -11.15 -6.76 36.36
C MET A 700 -12.29 -6.67 37.38
N PRO A 701 -13.55 -6.89 36.95
CA PRO A 701 -14.66 -7.04 37.87
C PRO A 701 -14.54 -8.39 38.61
N SER A 702 -13.87 -8.38 39.76
CA SER A 702 -13.70 -9.50 40.69
C SER A 702 -13.49 -9.00 42.12
N ASN A 703 -13.71 -9.87 43.12
CA ASN A 703 -13.34 -9.58 44.51
C ASN A 703 -11.83 -9.47 44.71
N ASP A 704 -11.04 -10.17 43.89
CA ASP A 704 -9.60 -10.12 43.96
C ASP A 704 -9.05 -8.87 43.23
N PRO A 705 -7.93 -8.29 43.70
CA PRO A 705 -7.25 -7.18 43.04
C PRO A 705 -6.55 -7.70 41.79
N LEU A 706 -7.31 -7.86 40.71
CA LEU A 706 -6.89 -8.44 39.45
C LEU A 706 -7.01 -7.40 38.34
N VAL A 707 -5.99 -7.36 37.48
CA VAL A 707 -6.00 -6.55 36.27
C VAL A 707 -5.53 -7.37 35.07
N TYR A 708 -5.85 -6.94 33.85
CA TYR A 708 -5.24 -7.49 32.65
C TYR A 708 -4.49 -6.43 31.84
N LEU A 709 -3.43 -6.87 31.17
CA LEU A 709 -2.56 -6.05 30.32
C LEU A 709 -3.08 -5.99 28.89
N THR A 710 -3.21 -4.77 28.38
CA THR A 710 -3.54 -4.47 26.99
C THR A 710 -2.48 -3.58 26.34
N GLY A 711 -2.63 -3.32 25.04
CA GLY A 711 -1.64 -2.61 24.23
C GLY A 711 -0.39 -3.45 23.89
N GLY A 712 0.49 -2.82 23.14
CA GLY A 712 1.71 -3.37 22.56
C GLY A 712 2.69 -3.86 23.60
N ARG A 713 3.22 -5.05 23.34
CA ARG A 713 4.20 -5.74 24.18
C ARG A 713 5.02 -6.72 23.34
N THR A 714 6.24 -6.96 23.80
CA THR A 714 7.17 -7.96 23.27
C THR A 714 7.39 -9.05 24.32
N ARG A 715 7.87 -10.23 23.93
CA ARG A 715 8.27 -11.26 24.92
C ARG A 715 9.28 -10.73 25.94
N GLU A 716 10.28 -9.98 25.47
CA GLU A 716 11.27 -9.30 26.32
C GLU A 716 10.61 -8.40 27.38
N SER A 717 9.65 -7.56 26.98
CA SER A 717 8.94 -6.68 27.93
C SER A 717 8.13 -7.47 28.97
N ILE A 718 7.64 -8.66 28.62
CA ILE A 718 6.92 -9.53 29.55
C ILE A 718 7.87 -10.24 30.51
N ASP A 719 9.04 -10.68 30.04
CA ASP A 719 10.07 -11.27 30.89
C ASP A 719 10.62 -10.25 31.89
N GLN A 720 10.79 -8.99 31.47
CA GLN A 720 11.15 -7.90 32.36
C GLN A 720 10.06 -7.61 33.40
N LEU A 721 8.79 -7.53 32.98
CA LEU A 721 7.68 -7.41 33.92
C LEU A 721 7.67 -8.56 34.93
N LYS A 722 7.94 -9.79 34.49
CA LYS A 722 8.02 -10.96 35.36
C LYS A 722 9.16 -10.87 36.38
N ASN A 723 10.31 -10.31 35.99
CA ASN A 723 11.43 -10.09 36.92
C ASN A 723 11.10 -8.96 37.92
N LEU A 724 10.43 -7.89 37.47
CA LEU A 724 10.06 -6.78 38.34
C LEU A 724 8.96 -7.11 39.35
N THR A 725 8.18 -8.17 39.13
CA THR A 725 7.09 -8.56 40.04
C THR A 725 7.55 -9.38 41.25
N GLU A 726 8.78 -9.93 41.27
CA GLU A 726 9.41 -10.80 42.30
C GLU A 726 8.67 -10.87 43.66
N GLY A 727 7.60 -11.66 43.72
CA GLY A 727 6.83 -11.98 44.93
C GLY A 727 5.76 -10.96 45.36
N LYS A 728 5.76 -9.72 44.84
CA LYS A 728 4.77 -8.68 45.18
C LYS A 728 3.46 -8.82 44.39
N ILE A 729 3.55 -9.24 43.14
CA ILE A 729 2.42 -9.39 42.21
C ILE A 729 2.56 -10.71 41.47
N LYS A 730 1.47 -11.47 41.37
CA LYS A 730 1.45 -12.73 40.64
C LYS A 730 1.05 -12.50 39.19
N LEU A 731 1.95 -12.83 38.26
CA LEU A 731 1.66 -12.84 36.82
C LEU A 731 0.97 -14.15 36.44
N LEU A 732 -0.20 -14.03 35.80
CA LEU A 732 -1.00 -15.15 35.32
C LEU A 732 -1.17 -15.05 33.80
N GLN A 733 -1.03 -16.18 33.11
CA GLN A 733 -1.24 -16.27 31.67
C GLN A 733 -2.52 -17.06 31.40
N ALA A 734 -3.44 -16.49 30.62
CA ALA A 734 -4.67 -17.20 30.25
C ALA A 734 -4.42 -18.11 29.04
N ILE A 735 -5.05 -19.27 29.02
CA ILE A 735 -5.08 -20.15 27.84
C ILE A 735 -5.98 -19.49 26.79
N PRO A 736 -5.44 -19.11 25.61
CA PRO A 736 -6.23 -18.42 24.60
C PRO A 736 -7.24 -19.35 23.96
N LEU A 737 -8.43 -18.82 23.67
CA LEU A 737 -9.57 -19.61 23.20
C LEU A 737 -9.54 -19.83 21.67
N SER A 738 -8.53 -19.29 21.00
CA SER A 738 -8.39 -19.30 19.55
C SER A 738 -6.93 -19.05 19.13
N GLN A 739 -6.52 -19.66 18.02
CA GLN A 739 -5.21 -19.43 17.41
C GLN A 739 -4.97 -17.99 16.92
N TYR A 740 -6.02 -17.16 16.80
CA TYR A 740 -5.93 -15.76 16.37
C TYR A 740 -5.97 -14.77 17.53
N GLU A 741 -5.99 -15.26 18.77
CA GLU A 741 -6.04 -14.45 19.98
C GLU A 741 -4.65 -14.42 20.62
N PRO A 742 -4.00 -13.24 20.72
CA PRO A 742 -2.73 -13.14 21.42
C PRO A 742 -2.89 -13.47 22.89
N LEU A 743 -1.80 -13.86 23.53
CA LEU A 743 -1.80 -14.31 24.92
C LEU A 743 -2.22 -13.16 25.85
N SER A 744 -3.27 -13.38 26.63
CA SER A 744 -3.70 -12.43 27.66
C SER A 744 -2.93 -12.65 28.96
N ILE A 745 -2.41 -11.56 29.52
CA ILE A 745 -1.59 -11.55 30.72
C ILE A 745 -2.33 -10.76 31.79
N TYR A 746 -2.39 -11.34 32.99
CA TYR A 746 -3.08 -10.79 34.14
C TYR A 746 -2.07 -10.61 35.28
N LEU A 747 -2.33 -9.62 36.11
CA LEU A 747 -1.53 -9.32 37.28
C LEU A 747 -2.46 -9.31 38.50
N LEU A 748 -2.15 -10.18 39.46
CA LEU A 748 -2.89 -10.34 40.71
C LEU A 748 -2.05 -9.75 41.84
N GLY A 749 -2.53 -8.67 42.45
CA GLY A 749 -1.92 -8.06 43.62
C GLY A 749 -2.38 -8.71 44.93
N SER A 750 -1.82 -8.24 46.05
CA SER A 750 -2.38 -8.51 47.39
C SER A 750 -3.48 -7.51 47.75
N THR A 751 -3.34 -6.28 47.27
CA THR A 751 -4.32 -5.17 47.42
C THR A 751 -4.38 -4.35 46.15
N VAL A 752 -5.44 -3.54 45.98
CA VAL A 752 -5.54 -2.59 44.85
C VAL A 752 -4.43 -1.53 44.93
N GLU A 753 -4.08 -1.09 46.13
CA GLU A 753 -3.02 -0.13 46.41
C GLU A 753 -1.65 -0.65 45.97
N SER A 754 -1.35 -1.94 46.21
CA SER A 754 -0.09 -2.56 45.77
C SER A 754 0.06 -2.55 44.24
N LEU A 755 -1.04 -2.75 43.50
CA LEU A 755 -1.05 -2.67 42.05
C LEU A 755 -0.87 -1.24 41.57
N LYS A 756 -1.56 -0.28 42.19
CA LYS A 756 -1.42 1.15 41.90
C LYS A 756 0.04 1.61 42.02
N GLU A 757 0.68 1.29 43.14
CA GLU A 757 2.08 1.65 43.39
C GLU A 757 3.00 1.03 42.34
N PHE A 758 2.83 -0.25 42.04
CA PHE A 758 3.65 -0.95 41.03
C PHE A 758 3.50 -0.32 39.64
N PHE A 759 2.29 -0.04 39.18
CA PHE A 759 2.09 0.55 37.86
C PHE A 759 2.56 2.00 37.77
N ASN A 760 2.46 2.76 38.86
CA ASN A 760 3.07 4.09 38.96
C ASN A 760 4.60 4.01 38.81
N THR A 761 5.26 3.03 39.45
CA THR A 761 6.72 2.86 39.29
C THR A 761 7.14 2.53 37.85
N LEU A 762 6.27 1.90 37.08
CA LEU A 762 6.52 1.55 35.67
C LEU A 762 6.02 2.60 34.67
N SER A 763 5.38 3.68 35.13
CA SER A 763 4.71 4.67 34.27
C SER A 763 3.71 4.06 33.28
N ILE A 764 3.04 2.97 33.67
CA ILE A 764 1.99 2.34 32.85
C ILE A 764 0.65 3.01 33.16
N ASN A 765 0.01 3.56 32.14
CA ASN A 765 -1.28 4.22 32.33
C ASN A 765 -2.41 3.23 32.56
N PHE A 766 -3.32 3.63 33.44
CA PHE A 766 -4.50 2.90 33.82
C PHE A 766 -5.60 3.90 34.15
N ASN A 767 -6.86 3.46 34.12
CA ASN A 767 -7.97 4.21 34.69
C ASN A 767 -8.30 3.60 36.06
N TRP A 768 -7.93 4.26 37.16
CA TRP A 768 -8.48 3.94 38.48
C TRP A 768 -9.57 4.95 38.82
N GLY A 769 -10.81 4.49 38.89
CA GLY A 769 -11.94 5.26 39.39
C GLY A 769 -12.64 4.54 40.53
N LEU A 770 -13.78 5.10 40.96
CA LEU A 770 -14.80 4.34 41.69
C LEU A 770 -15.40 3.21 40.85
N ASP A 771 -15.16 3.20 39.54
CA ASP A 771 -15.67 2.27 38.54
C ASP A 771 -14.50 1.62 37.76
N TYR A 772 -14.77 0.54 37.00
CA TYR A 772 -13.78 -0.14 36.15
C TYR A 772 -13.96 0.23 34.67
N PHE A 773 -12.90 0.08 33.86
CA PHE A 773 -12.85 0.56 32.47
C PHE A 773 -14.09 0.23 31.63
N SER A 774 -14.61 -1.00 31.70
CA SER A 774 -15.80 -1.39 30.93
C SER A 774 -17.02 -0.53 31.26
N TYR A 775 -17.21 -0.18 32.54
CA TYR A 775 -18.31 0.66 32.99
C TYR A 775 -18.12 2.11 32.53
N ASP A 776 -16.91 2.65 32.69
CA ASP A 776 -16.56 4.02 32.27
C ASP A 776 -16.63 4.21 30.76
N LEU A 777 -16.14 3.24 29.99
CA LEU A 777 -16.26 3.27 28.55
C LEU A 777 -17.75 3.27 28.16
N LEU A 778 -18.54 2.37 28.73
CA LEU A 778 -19.97 2.25 28.41
C LEU A 778 -20.73 3.55 28.71
N ARG A 779 -20.39 4.25 29.79
CA ARG A 779 -20.92 5.58 30.14
C ARG A 779 -20.75 6.57 28.98
N CYS A 780 -19.58 6.57 28.34
CA CYS A 780 -19.20 7.47 27.25
C CYS A 780 -19.82 7.11 25.89
N LEU A 781 -20.25 5.86 25.67
CA LEU A 781 -20.74 5.42 24.36
C LEU A 781 -22.13 6.00 24.00
N PRO A 782 -22.39 6.36 22.73
CA PRO A 782 -23.68 6.86 22.27
C PRO A 782 -24.75 5.75 22.22
N THR A 783 -26.03 6.13 22.32
CA THR A 783 -27.17 5.22 22.11
C THR A 783 -27.33 4.86 20.63
N LEU A 784 -28.10 3.81 20.31
CA LEU A 784 -28.42 3.52 18.89
C LEU A 784 -29.15 4.69 18.22
N ASN A 785 -30.02 5.41 18.93
CA ASN A 785 -30.73 6.56 18.36
C ASN A 785 -29.75 7.70 18.04
N ASP A 786 -28.76 7.94 18.90
CA ASP A 786 -27.74 8.97 18.68
C ASP A 786 -27.00 8.69 17.35
N TYR A 787 -26.59 7.43 17.11
CA TYR A 787 -25.97 7.01 15.85
C TYR A 787 -26.85 7.29 14.62
N ILE A 788 -28.17 7.11 14.73
CA ILE A 788 -29.10 7.40 13.63
C ILE A 788 -29.26 8.90 13.43
N SER A 789 -29.44 9.67 14.51
CA SER A 789 -29.64 11.12 14.44
C SER A 789 -28.45 11.86 13.84
N ASN A 790 -27.25 11.33 14.07
CA ASN A 790 -26.00 11.91 13.62
C ASN A 790 -25.48 11.33 12.30
N ALA A 791 -26.14 10.30 11.77
CA ALA A 791 -25.72 9.66 10.53
C ALA A 791 -25.84 10.63 9.36
N ARG A 792 -24.79 10.68 8.52
CA ARG A 792 -24.81 11.49 7.31
C ARG A 792 -25.78 10.91 6.29
N GLU A 793 -26.60 11.78 5.71
CA GLU A 793 -27.43 11.45 4.55
C GLU A 793 -26.52 11.03 3.39
N TYR A 794 -26.88 9.94 2.72
CA TYR A 794 -26.09 9.35 1.65
C TYR A 794 -27.02 8.85 0.54
N PRO A 795 -26.93 9.40 -0.68
CA PRO A 795 -27.82 9.01 -1.77
C PRO A 795 -27.57 7.54 -2.14
N GLU A 796 -28.66 6.79 -2.33
CA GLU A 796 -28.57 5.42 -2.81
C GLU A 796 -27.91 5.40 -4.21
N PRO A 797 -26.95 4.49 -4.47
CA PRO A 797 -26.37 4.36 -5.81
C PRO A 797 -27.46 3.98 -6.83
N ARG A 798 -27.81 4.91 -7.75
CA ARG A 798 -28.80 4.69 -8.84
C ARG A 798 -28.13 4.68 -10.22
N GLY A 799 -28.55 3.79 -11.11
CA GLY A 799 -28.15 3.76 -12.53
C GLY A 799 -28.35 2.41 -13.22
N THR A 800 -28.63 2.37 -14.52
CA THR A 800 -28.93 1.18 -15.36
C THR A 800 -27.74 0.23 -15.63
N ASN A 801 -26.61 0.41 -14.94
CA ASN A 801 -25.35 -0.35 -15.10
C ASN A 801 -24.75 -0.71 -13.71
N THR A 802 -25.47 -1.45 -12.86
CA THR A 802 -25.05 -1.71 -11.48
C THR A 802 -23.97 -2.79 -11.36
N TYR A 803 -22.69 -2.38 -11.25
CA TYR A 803 -21.58 -3.21 -10.73
C TYR A 803 -21.69 -3.51 -9.22
N TRP A 804 -22.79 -3.08 -8.59
CA TRP A 804 -23.06 -3.26 -7.17
C TRP A 804 -23.87 -4.53 -6.95
N VAL A 805 -23.29 -5.46 -6.20
CA VAL A 805 -24.03 -6.55 -5.58
C VAL A 805 -24.74 -5.98 -4.37
N VAL A 806 -26.06 -5.89 -4.47
CA VAL A 806 -26.92 -5.40 -3.39
C VAL A 806 -27.48 -6.57 -2.61
N LYS A 807 -27.41 -6.50 -1.28
CA LYS A 807 -28.06 -7.47 -0.39
C LYS A 807 -28.84 -6.74 0.69
N GLY A 808 -30.07 -7.17 0.93
CA GLY A 808 -30.89 -6.71 2.06
C GLY A 808 -30.66 -7.59 3.28
N TRP A 809 -30.66 -7.00 4.48
CA TRP A 809 -30.63 -7.78 5.72
C TRP A 809 -32.00 -8.39 5.98
N ASP A 810 -32.03 -9.70 6.22
CA ASP A 810 -33.24 -10.44 6.54
C ASP A 810 -33.26 -10.84 8.02
N LEU A 811 -34.29 -10.40 8.75
CA LEU A 811 -34.42 -10.62 10.19
C LEU A 811 -34.81 -12.05 10.56
N PHE A 812 -35.33 -12.85 9.62
CA PHE A 812 -35.75 -14.22 9.87
C PHE A 812 -34.56 -15.19 9.75
N SER A 813 -33.82 -15.10 8.63
CA SER A 813 -32.63 -15.91 8.38
C SER A 813 -31.36 -15.39 9.05
N HIS A 814 -31.39 -14.16 9.60
CA HIS A 814 -30.21 -13.48 10.17
C HIS A 814 -29.04 -13.40 9.19
N SER A 815 -29.34 -13.12 7.92
CA SER A 815 -28.36 -13.16 6.84
C SER A 815 -28.58 -12.04 5.81
N TRP A 816 -27.55 -11.76 5.01
CA TRP A 816 -27.62 -10.84 3.87
C TRP A 816 -28.12 -11.59 2.64
N ILE A 817 -29.33 -11.29 2.19
CA ILE A 817 -29.98 -11.94 1.05
C ILE A 817 -29.89 -11.01 -0.18
N LYS A 818 -29.44 -11.57 -1.31
CA LYS A 818 -29.35 -10.83 -2.58
C LYS A 818 -30.73 -10.32 -3.00
N ASP A 819 -30.80 -9.05 -3.41
CA ASP A 819 -32.01 -8.40 -3.93
C ASP A 819 -33.22 -8.41 -2.97
N LYS A 820 -33.00 -8.69 -1.68
CA LYS A 820 -34.04 -8.63 -0.64
C LYS A 820 -34.47 -7.19 -0.42
N ASP A 821 -35.79 -6.97 -0.45
CA ASP A 821 -36.35 -5.70 -0.02
C ASP A 821 -36.28 -5.61 1.51
N SER A 822 -35.42 -4.71 1.98
CA SER A 822 -35.14 -4.47 3.38
C SER A 822 -34.77 -2.99 3.54
N PRO A 823 -35.19 -2.32 4.62
CA PRO A 823 -34.75 -0.96 4.89
C PRO A 823 -33.24 -0.88 5.12
N LEU A 824 -32.58 -2.00 5.47
CA LEU A 824 -31.13 -2.08 5.61
C LEU A 824 -30.52 -2.86 4.44
N LYS A 825 -29.70 -2.18 3.65
CA LYS A 825 -29.04 -2.74 2.46
C LYS A 825 -27.53 -2.55 2.52
N ILE A 826 -26.82 -3.47 1.88
CA ILE A 826 -25.38 -3.37 1.65
C ILE A 826 -25.10 -3.37 0.17
N TYR A 827 -24.10 -2.59 -0.21
CA TYR A 827 -23.65 -2.40 -1.57
C TYR A 827 -22.17 -2.76 -1.59
N ALA A 828 -21.83 -3.81 -2.33
CA ALA A 828 -20.45 -4.20 -2.57
C ALA A 828 -20.18 -4.21 -4.08
N ASN A 829 -19.01 -3.75 -4.52
CA ASN A 829 -18.62 -3.84 -5.93
C ASN A 829 -17.28 -4.55 -6.10
N SER A 830 -16.94 -4.87 -7.36
CA SER A 830 -15.67 -5.51 -7.73
C SER A 830 -14.44 -4.65 -7.44
N PHE A 831 -14.61 -3.35 -7.16
CA PHE A 831 -13.53 -2.43 -6.78
C PHE A 831 -13.21 -2.45 -5.27
N GLY A 832 -13.86 -3.34 -4.52
CA GLY A 832 -13.62 -3.49 -3.08
C GLY A 832 -14.23 -2.36 -2.24
N GLN A 833 -15.14 -1.56 -2.81
CA GLN A 833 -15.95 -0.60 -2.06
C GLN A 833 -17.08 -1.33 -1.36
N TYR A 834 -17.38 -0.89 -0.14
CA TYR A 834 -18.43 -1.47 0.67
C TYR A 834 -19.17 -0.42 1.48
N ILE A 835 -20.47 -0.29 1.21
CA ILE A 835 -21.37 0.69 1.83
C ILE A 835 -22.55 -0.04 2.47
N CYS A 836 -22.96 0.41 3.66
CA CYS A 836 -24.19 -0.05 4.30
C CYS A 836 -25.11 1.16 4.50
N LEU A 837 -26.32 1.05 3.95
CA LEU A 837 -27.31 2.11 3.92
C LEU A 837 -28.59 1.66 4.62
N TYR A 838 -29.18 2.59 5.37
CA TYR A 838 -30.46 2.42 6.02
C TYR A 838 -31.46 3.44 5.50
N LYS A 839 -32.65 2.97 5.12
CA LYS A 839 -33.76 3.80 4.66
C LYS A 839 -34.65 4.15 5.84
N THR A 840 -34.69 5.43 6.19
CA THR A 840 -35.50 5.97 7.29
C THR A 840 -36.98 6.06 6.91
N SER A 841 -37.85 6.24 7.91
CA SER A 841 -39.30 6.45 7.73
C SER A 841 -39.63 7.65 6.84
N ASN A 842 -38.78 8.68 6.87
CA ASN A 842 -38.95 9.90 6.08
C ASN A 842 -38.39 9.75 4.65
N ASN A 843 -38.18 8.51 4.20
CA ASN A 843 -37.65 8.15 2.88
C ASN A 843 -36.23 8.69 2.59
N LYS A 844 -35.51 9.16 3.62
CA LYS A 844 -34.09 9.52 3.53
C LYS A 844 -33.22 8.28 3.69
N THR A 845 -32.09 8.25 2.99
CA THR A 845 -31.11 7.18 3.09
C THR A 845 -29.90 7.68 3.85
N ILE A 846 -29.54 6.99 4.93
CA ILE A 846 -28.38 7.33 5.77
C ILE A 846 -27.35 6.21 5.71
N LYS A 847 -26.08 6.59 5.87
CA LYS A 847 -24.97 5.63 5.88
C LYS A 847 -24.64 5.22 7.31
N LEU A 848 -24.55 3.91 7.54
CA LEU A 848 -24.30 3.32 8.86
C LEU A 848 -23.20 2.26 8.81
N GLU A 849 -22.62 1.96 9.97
CA GLU A 849 -21.89 0.70 10.13
C GLU A 849 -22.85 -0.49 10.12
N ARG A 850 -22.38 -1.65 9.61
CA ARG A 850 -23.22 -2.85 9.49
C ARG A 850 -23.81 -3.28 10.85
N ALA A 851 -23.01 -3.25 11.90
CA ALA A 851 -23.42 -3.65 13.25
C ALA A 851 -24.57 -2.74 13.75
N ILE A 852 -24.38 -1.42 13.64
CA ILE A 852 -25.38 -0.41 14.01
C ILE A 852 -26.68 -0.61 13.26
N GLY A 853 -26.63 -0.73 11.93
CA GLY A 853 -27.83 -0.90 11.11
C GLY A 853 -28.63 -2.16 11.48
N LYS A 854 -27.93 -3.29 11.73
CA LYS A 854 -28.59 -4.55 12.13
C LYS A 854 -29.23 -4.47 13.50
N LEU A 855 -28.53 -3.88 14.47
CA LEU A 855 -29.05 -3.69 15.83
C LEU A 855 -30.25 -2.73 15.84
N TYR A 856 -30.17 -1.63 15.11
CA TYR A 856 -31.28 -0.67 15.01
C TYR A 856 -32.52 -1.28 14.34
N LEU A 857 -32.34 -2.02 13.24
CA LEU A 857 -33.45 -2.71 12.60
C LEU A 857 -34.08 -3.79 13.50
N ALA A 858 -33.27 -4.51 14.28
CA ALA A 858 -33.76 -5.46 15.29
C ALA A 858 -34.53 -4.77 16.43
N GLN A 859 -34.04 -3.62 16.91
CA GLN A 859 -34.69 -2.80 17.93
C GLN A 859 -36.10 -2.37 17.49
N GLN A 860 -36.24 -1.85 16.26
CA GLN A 860 -37.53 -1.41 15.70
C GLN A 860 -38.55 -2.56 15.64
N GLN A 861 -38.08 -3.79 15.41
CA GLN A 861 -38.91 -4.99 15.32
C GLN A 861 -38.99 -5.78 16.65
N ARG A 862 -38.54 -5.18 17.76
CA ARG A 862 -38.53 -5.77 19.11
C ARG A 862 -37.93 -7.19 19.16
N GLN A 863 -36.90 -7.44 18.35
CA GLN A 863 -36.20 -8.72 18.32
C GLN A 863 -35.37 -8.91 19.59
N ARG A 864 -35.49 -10.09 20.20
CA ARG A 864 -34.69 -10.47 21.37
C ARG A 864 -33.37 -11.10 20.91
N SER A 865 -32.31 -10.30 20.91
CA SER A 865 -30.96 -10.74 20.49
C SER A 865 -29.98 -10.92 21.67
N LEU A 866 -30.38 -10.55 22.89
CA LEU A 866 -29.54 -10.63 24.09
C LEU A 866 -30.11 -11.63 25.10
N GLN A 867 -29.24 -12.48 25.66
CA GLN A 867 -29.55 -13.33 26.81
C GLN A 867 -28.52 -13.12 27.90
N TYR A 868 -28.95 -13.13 29.16
CA TYR A 868 -28.06 -12.99 30.29
C TYR A 868 -28.33 -14.04 31.36
N LYS A 869 -27.28 -14.74 31.81
CA LYS A 869 -27.33 -15.69 32.92
C LYS A 869 -25.94 -15.85 33.53
N ASN A 870 -25.84 -15.85 34.86
CA ASN A 870 -24.61 -16.16 35.60
C ASN A 870 -23.35 -15.43 35.09
N TYR A 871 -23.43 -14.11 34.89
CA TYR A 871 -22.32 -13.30 34.36
C TYR A 871 -21.89 -13.66 32.93
N GLU A 872 -22.70 -14.41 32.20
CA GLU A 872 -22.56 -14.59 30.76
C GLU A 872 -23.58 -13.73 30.02
N LEU A 873 -23.09 -12.86 29.16
CA LEU A 873 -23.91 -12.16 28.18
C LEU A 873 -23.76 -12.86 26.82
N LYS A 874 -24.89 -13.31 26.27
CA LYS A 874 -24.95 -13.97 24.97
C LYS A 874 -25.60 -13.04 23.96
N VAL A 875 -24.90 -12.79 22.87
CA VAL A 875 -25.38 -11.99 21.74
C VAL A 875 -25.64 -12.93 20.57
N LYS A 876 -26.86 -12.92 20.03
CA LYS A 876 -27.23 -13.80 18.90
C LYS A 876 -26.33 -13.54 17.70
N GLN A 877 -25.85 -14.60 17.04
CA GLN A 877 -25.01 -14.50 15.84
C GLN A 877 -25.74 -13.69 14.75
N GLY A 878 -24.99 -12.87 14.02
CA GLY A 878 -25.54 -11.90 13.07
C GLY A 878 -25.89 -10.55 13.69
N TYR A 879 -25.84 -10.40 15.02
CA TYR A 879 -26.01 -9.12 15.73
C TYR A 879 -24.74 -8.72 16.48
N GLU A 880 -23.59 -8.79 15.80
CA GLU A 880 -22.31 -8.36 16.39
C GLU A 880 -22.41 -6.90 16.85
N LEU A 881 -21.78 -6.61 17.99
CA LEU A 881 -21.84 -5.27 18.56
C LEU A 881 -20.81 -4.36 17.85
N PRO A 882 -21.01 -3.04 17.88
CA PRO A 882 -20.00 -2.09 17.44
C PRO A 882 -18.69 -2.28 18.22
N GLU A 883 -17.56 -1.92 17.60
CA GLU A 883 -16.23 -2.27 18.09
C GLU A 883 -15.97 -1.85 19.55
N LEU A 884 -16.39 -0.65 19.95
CA LEU A 884 -16.25 -0.17 21.33
C LEU A 884 -17.21 -0.85 22.31
N TYR A 885 -18.41 -1.23 21.88
CA TYR A 885 -19.32 -2.03 22.70
C TYR A 885 -18.79 -3.45 22.91
N GLU A 886 -18.13 -4.04 21.91
CA GLU A 886 -17.42 -5.31 22.10
C GLU A 886 -16.25 -5.14 23.07
N ARG A 887 -15.50 -4.04 22.96
CA ARG A 887 -14.39 -3.72 23.87
C ARG A 887 -14.84 -3.60 25.32
N VAL A 888 -16.02 -3.02 25.59
CA VAL A 888 -16.62 -3.01 26.95
C VAL A 888 -16.72 -4.42 27.50
N LEU A 889 -17.23 -5.37 26.73
CA LEU A 889 -17.49 -6.74 27.19
C LEU A 889 -16.21 -7.57 27.30
N THR A 890 -15.31 -7.49 26.34
CA THR A 890 -14.02 -8.21 26.39
C THR A 890 -13.15 -7.68 27.51
N SER A 891 -13.21 -6.39 27.84
CA SER A 891 -12.50 -5.81 28.97
C SER A 891 -13.08 -6.19 30.33
N CYS A 892 -14.20 -6.93 30.41
CA CYS A 892 -14.67 -7.51 31.67
C CYS A 892 -13.92 -8.81 32.03
N VAL A 893 -13.20 -9.41 31.08
CA VAL A 893 -12.55 -10.72 31.27
C VAL A 893 -11.16 -10.83 30.66
N GLY A 894 -10.75 -9.89 29.79
CA GLY A 894 -9.45 -9.93 29.11
C GLY A 894 -9.33 -10.99 28.01
N GLN A 895 -10.45 -11.52 27.49
CA GLN A 895 -10.49 -12.55 26.43
C GLN A 895 -11.52 -12.22 25.36
N CYS A 896 -11.31 -12.75 24.15
CA CYS A 896 -12.29 -12.67 23.08
C CYS A 896 -13.51 -13.56 23.38
N PRO A 897 -14.71 -13.22 22.87
CA PRO A 897 -15.89 -14.05 23.05
C PRO A 897 -15.78 -15.38 22.29
N ILE A 898 -16.52 -16.38 22.77
CA ILE A 898 -16.61 -17.72 22.16
C ILE A 898 -17.91 -17.81 21.36
N GLU A 899 -17.86 -18.48 20.21
CA GLU A 899 -19.06 -18.86 19.46
C GLU A 899 -19.61 -20.18 20.00
N SER A 900 -20.87 -20.20 20.43
CA SER A 900 -21.54 -21.39 20.97
C SER A 900 -23.05 -21.32 20.72
N ASN A 901 -23.62 -22.38 20.14
CA ASN A 901 -25.06 -22.56 19.91
C ASN A 901 -25.73 -21.39 19.16
N GLY A 902 -25.04 -20.79 18.18
CA GLY A 902 -25.55 -19.63 17.43
C GLY A 902 -25.50 -18.30 18.22
N TYR A 903 -24.74 -18.26 19.31
CA TYR A 903 -24.49 -17.06 20.10
C TYR A 903 -22.99 -16.78 20.22
N ARG A 904 -22.69 -15.51 20.34
CA ARG A 904 -21.41 -14.98 20.79
C ARG A 904 -21.48 -14.78 22.30
N VAL A 905 -20.68 -15.51 23.05
CA VAL A 905 -20.72 -15.59 24.52
C VAL A 905 -19.59 -14.77 25.12
N TYR A 906 -19.94 -13.79 25.94
CA TYR A 906 -19.05 -12.96 26.73
C TYR A 906 -19.15 -13.39 28.19
N ARG A 907 -18.00 -13.70 28.81
CA ARG A 907 -17.90 -14.14 30.20
C ARG A 907 -17.58 -12.98 31.13
N ASN A 908 -17.83 -13.22 32.42
CA ASN A 908 -17.58 -12.28 33.51
C ASN A 908 -18.20 -10.89 33.32
N VAL A 909 -19.33 -10.79 32.62
CA VAL A 909 -20.03 -9.53 32.38
C VAL A 909 -20.93 -9.22 33.57
N PRO A 910 -20.67 -8.16 34.35
CA PRO A 910 -21.53 -7.81 35.49
C PRO A 910 -22.93 -7.39 35.02
N HIS A 911 -23.92 -7.55 35.90
CA HIS A 911 -25.33 -7.36 35.54
C HIS A 911 -25.61 -5.92 35.13
N GLU A 912 -25.01 -4.96 35.82
CA GLU A 912 -25.03 -3.53 35.54
C GLU A 912 -24.43 -3.16 34.17
N VAL A 913 -23.37 -3.86 33.72
CA VAL A 913 -22.82 -3.64 32.38
C VAL A 913 -23.77 -4.20 31.32
N ALA A 914 -24.24 -5.43 31.52
CA ALA A 914 -25.19 -6.06 30.59
C ALA A 914 -26.46 -5.21 30.42
N LEU A 915 -27.03 -4.76 31.54
CA LEU A 915 -28.27 -3.97 31.56
C LEU A 915 -28.08 -2.57 30.97
N SER A 916 -26.97 -1.89 31.27
CA SER A 916 -26.65 -0.59 30.67
C SER A 916 -26.45 -0.70 29.16
N LEU A 917 -25.76 -1.75 28.71
CA LEU A 917 -25.54 -2.01 27.30
C LEU A 917 -26.86 -2.26 26.58
N ALA A 918 -27.69 -3.15 27.12
CA ALA A 918 -29.00 -3.44 26.56
C ALA A 918 -29.90 -2.19 26.50
N TYR A 919 -29.83 -1.34 27.53
CA TYR A 919 -30.53 -0.07 27.56
C TYR A 919 -30.06 0.89 26.46
N LYS A 920 -28.75 1.12 26.32
CA LYS A 920 -28.20 2.01 25.26
C LYS A 920 -28.49 1.50 23.86
N LEU A 921 -28.58 0.18 23.70
CA LEU A 921 -28.98 -0.46 22.45
C LEU A 921 -30.51 -0.57 22.28
N GLY A 922 -31.31 -0.21 23.29
CA GLY A 922 -32.77 -0.35 23.24
C GLY A 922 -33.27 -1.80 23.06
N ILE A 923 -32.47 -2.80 23.42
CA ILE A 923 -32.77 -4.23 23.23
C ILE A 923 -33.14 -4.84 24.59
N GLU A 924 -34.21 -5.64 24.64
CA GLU A 924 -34.57 -6.36 25.87
C GLU A 924 -33.62 -7.53 26.14
N ILE A 925 -33.18 -7.66 27.40
CA ILE A 925 -32.45 -8.83 27.86
C ILE A 925 -33.44 -9.93 28.23
N ASN A 926 -33.27 -11.11 27.64
CA ASN A 926 -33.91 -12.31 28.16
C ASN A 926 -33.09 -12.87 29.33
N TYR A 927 -33.66 -12.82 30.53
CA TYR A 927 -33.09 -13.52 31.69
C TYR A 927 -33.54 -14.96 31.62
N ASN A 928 -32.65 -15.84 31.17
CA ASN A 928 -32.93 -17.26 31.21
C ASN A 928 -33.10 -17.67 32.69
N LYS A 929 -34.24 -18.28 33.02
CA LYS A 929 -34.50 -18.80 34.37
C LYS A 929 -33.46 -19.84 34.78
#